data_AF-A0AAN8HUZ5-F1
#
_entry.id   AF-A0AAN8HUZ5-F1
#
_cell.length_a   1.000
_cell.length_b   1.000
_cell.length_c   1.000
_cell.angle_alpha   90.00
_cell.angle_beta   90.00
_cell.angle_gamma   90.00
#
_symmetry.space_group_name_H-M   'P 1'
#
loop_
_entity.id
_entity.type
_entity.pdbx_description
1 polymer ?
#
loop_
_entity_poly.entity_id
_entity_poly.type
_entity_poly.pdbx_seq_one_letter_code
_entity_poly.pdbx_strand_id
1 'polypeptide(L)'
;MPTVGVKRDLLFKALGKTYTDVEFDELCFEYGLELDEITSEKEIISREQGDSKASGASDVILYKIDVPANRYDLLCLEGLVRGLQVFKNKLEAPRYRRVSPLSGEPQRLIITEETAAVRPHAVAAVLRNITFTQERYDSFIELQEKLHQNICRKRSLVAIGTHDLDTVSGPFTYTAKPPAEISFKPLNQTQEYTATQLMGLYKTDSHLRHYLHIIEDKPLYPVIYDSNGIVLSMPPIINGDHSKITLKTKNVFVECTATDLTKAKIVLDMMVTMFSEYCSQPFTVEEAEVLYPDGKTCTYPELAYRKEKLSSDFVNRKVGINESTETIARLLTKMCLRSEVTGVGDEIEVEIPPTRSDVIHACDIMEDAAMAYGFNNIPYTTPRTYTVANQFPLNKLTELLRQDLAAAGFTEALNFALCSAEDISDKLGKKISETRAVHIANPKTAEFQVARTTLLPGLLKTLAANRKMPLPLKLFEISDVVLKDDTKDVGARNSRRFCAVYYNKSPGFEVIHGLLDRTMQLLEVKSERGDGYHIQAAEDSTFFPGRCAEIFVGGKSVGRLGVLHPDVITRFELTMPCSAVEMDIEPFLGRPAETTLTHDVPLHEVIERHFPSQVPNSRPTSTKTLFGDVSSAAGLKALDDFLADKSYIEGFEATRADTTMFDAIPSAPSSTFPHLLRWYNHVKSFLRERANLPSAKSQFVLEEDDDDIDLFGSDDEDDCAEAEKLKEQRLAEYAAKKSKKPALIAKSSILLDVKPWDDETDMAKMEECVRSVKMEGLLWGQSKMVPVGYGIKKLQIGCVVEDEKVGTDLLEEAITAFEEYVQSVDVAAFNKV
;
A
#
# COMPACT_ATOMS: atom_id res chain seq x y z
N MET A 1 -0.07 5.88 -14.92
CA MET A 1 -0.12 7.21 -15.55
C MET A 1 0.30 7.02 -17.01
N PRO A 2 0.11 7.98 -17.93
CA PRO A 2 0.67 7.84 -19.27
C PRO A 2 2.19 7.80 -19.24
N THR A 3 2.77 6.67 -19.66
CA THR A 3 4.22 6.49 -19.77
C THR A 3 4.65 6.65 -21.22
N VAL A 4 5.71 7.40 -21.48
CA VAL A 4 6.30 7.60 -22.82
C VAL A 4 7.68 6.95 -22.85
N GLY A 5 7.89 6.03 -23.78
CA GLY A 5 9.18 5.37 -23.98
C GLY A 5 10.01 6.15 -24.99
N VAL A 6 11.15 6.70 -24.57
CA VAL A 6 12.04 7.48 -25.46
C VAL A 6 13.44 6.90 -25.49
N LYS A 7 14.04 6.86 -26.69
CA LYS A 7 15.45 6.48 -26.85
C LYS A 7 16.34 7.54 -26.22
N ARG A 8 17.14 7.17 -25.21
CA ARG A 8 17.95 8.12 -24.44
C ARG A 8 18.88 8.96 -25.32
N ASP A 9 19.63 8.31 -26.20
CA ASP A 9 20.63 9.01 -27.02
C ASP A 9 19.97 9.98 -28.01
N LEU A 10 18.77 9.64 -28.51
CA LEU A 10 17.96 10.52 -29.35
C LEU A 10 17.46 11.72 -28.53
N LEU A 11 16.92 11.47 -27.35
CA LEU A 11 16.45 12.50 -26.43
C LEU A 11 17.55 13.51 -26.11
N PHE A 12 18.75 13.04 -25.75
CA PHE A 12 19.88 13.91 -25.41
C PHE A 12 20.39 14.69 -26.62
N LYS A 13 20.43 14.05 -27.79
CA LYS A 13 20.74 14.73 -29.06
C LYS A 13 19.72 15.83 -29.35
N ALA A 14 18.44 15.57 -29.14
CA ALA A 14 17.37 16.54 -29.34
C ALA A 14 17.44 17.70 -28.32
N LEU A 15 17.78 17.43 -27.06
CA LEU A 15 18.00 18.45 -26.02
C LEU A 15 19.30 19.26 -26.20
N GLY A 16 20.22 18.79 -27.05
CA GLY A 16 21.52 19.42 -27.31
C GLY A 16 22.50 19.35 -26.12
N LYS A 17 22.27 18.45 -25.16
CA LYS A 17 23.15 18.19 -24.02
C LYS A 17 23.03 16.71 -23.62
N THR A 18 24.15 16.08 -23.30
CA THR A 18 24.18 14.77 -22.64
C THR A 18 23.97 14.96 -21.14
N TYR A 19 23.00 14.24 -20.58
CA TYR A 19 22.73 14.24 -19.14
C TYR A 19 23.21 12.93 -18.51
N THR A 20 23.52 12.96 -17.21
CA THR A 20 23.56 11.72 -16.42
C THR A 20 22.14 11.31 -16.05
N ASP A 21 21.95 10.05 -15.65
CA ASP A 21 20.63 9.56 -15.23
C ASP A 21 20.08 10.40 -14.07
N VAL A 22 20.92 10.75 -13.10
CA VAL A 22 20.55 11.62 -11.95
C VAL A 22 20.22 13.05 -12.40
N GLU A 23 21.02 13.65 -13.27
CA GLU A 23 20.74 15.01 -13.77
C GLU A 23 19.41 15.07 -14.55
N PHE A 24 19.08 13.99 -15.27
CA PHE A 24 17.84 13.92 -16.03
C PHE A 24 16.64 13.64 -15.14
N ASP A 25 16.79 12.82 -14.10
CA ASP A 25 15.76 12.58 -13.10
C ASP A 25 15.43 13.85 -12.31
N GLU A 26 16.44 14.62 -11.88
CA GLU A 26 16.25 15.94 -11.27
C GLU A 26 15.52 16.91 -12.21
N LEU A 27 15.84 16.88 -13.51
CA LEU A 27 15.13 17.68 -14.52
C LEU A 27 13.66 17.26 -14.65
N CYS A 28 13.38 15.96 -14.62
CA CYS A 28 12.02 15.44 -14.64
C CYS A 28 11.25 15.94 -13.42
N PHE A 29 11.83 15.78 -12.22
CA PHE A 29 11.22 16.21 -10.98
C PHE A 29 10.92 17.72 -10.95
N GLU A 30 11.87 18.57 -11.39
CA GLU A 30 11.67 20.02 -11.50
C GLU A 30 10.50 20.40 -12.42
N TYR A 31 10.25 19.63 -13.48
CA TYR A 31 9.20 19.89 -14.47
C TYR A 31 7.86 19.19 -14.14
N GLY A 32 7.82 18.34 -13.10
CA GLY A 32 6.64 17.55 -12.74
C GLY A 32 6.49 16.26 -13.57
N LEU A 33 7.60 15.72 -14.06
CA LEU A 33 7.71 14.39 -14.69
C LEU A 33 8.42 13.43 -13.74
N GLU A 34 8.29 12.13 -14.01
CA GLU A 34 8.97 11.08 -13.24
C GLU A 34 9.69 10.14 -14.21
N LEU A 35 10.97 9.84 -13.94
CA LEU A 35 11.70 8.82 -14.68
C LEU A 35 11.44 7.45 -14.03
N ASP A 36 10.44 6.72 -14.53
CA ASP A 36 9.92 5.48 -13.93
C ASP A 36 10.92 4.31 -14.03
N GLU A 37 11.35 3.98 -15.26
CA GLU A 37 12.35 2.93 -15.47
C GLU A 37 13.31 3.24 -16.63
N ILE A 38 14.56 2.79 -16.48
CA ILE A 38 15.58 2.77 -17.53
C ILE A 38 15.74 1.31 -17.95
N THR A 39 15.32 0.96 -19.16
CA THR A 39 15.30 -0.43 -19.66
C THR A 39 15.77 -0.47 -21.11
N SER A 40 15.98 -1.66 -21.68
CA SER A 40 16.15 -1.83 -23.13
C SER A 40 15.02 -2.64 -23.75
N GLU A 41 14.81 -2.51 -25.07
CA GLU A 41 13.79 -3.29 -25.80
C GLU A 41 14.05 -4.80 -25.64
N LYS A 42 15.32 -5.19 -25.60
CA LYS A 42 15.77 -6.55 -25.32
C LYS A 42 15.36 -7.03 -23.92
N GLU A 43 15.54 -6.22 -22.89
CA GLU A 43 15.13 -6.56 -21.52
C GLU A 43 13.61 -6.68 -21.38
N ILE A 44 12.84 -5.81 -22.03
CA ILE A 44 11.38 -5.87 -22.01
C ILE A 44 10.89 -7.18 -22.65
N ILE A 45 11.41 -7.53 -23.84
CA ILE A 45 11.03 -8.76 -24.54
C ILE A 45 11.50 -10.00 -23.78
N SER A 46 12.70 -9.96 -23.19
CA SER A 46 13.21 -11.03 -22.31
C SER A 46 12.28 -11.26 -21.13
N ARG A 47 11.86 -10.20 -20.43
CA ARG A 47 10.98 -10.24 -19.26
C ARG A 47 9.57 -10.76 -19.59
N GLU A 48 9.01 -10.35 -20.72
CA GLU A 48 7.60 -10.64 -21.07
C GLU A 48 7.43 -11.91 -21.92
N GLN A 49 8.37 -12.19 -22.82
CA GLN A 49 8.24 -13.24 -23.84
C GLN A 49 9.39 -14.26 -23.83
N GLY A 50 10.34 -14.13 -22.91
CA GLY A 50 11.49 -15.01 -22.75
C GLY A 50 12.67 -14.69 -23.66
N ASP A 51 13.87 -15.12 -23.24
CA ASP A 51 15.15 -14.78 -23.89
C ASP A 51 15.26 -15.23 -25.35
N SER A 52 14.57 -16.31 -25.73
CA SER A 52 14.60 -16.83 -27.10
C SER A 52 14.13 -15.80 -28.14
N LYS A 53 13.13 -14.98 -27.80
CA LYS A 53 12.62 -13.92 -28.68
C LYS A 53 13.38 -12.60 -28.57
N ALA A 54 14.16 -12.41 -27.51
CA ALA A 54 14.97 -11.23 -27.29
C ALA A 54 16.25 -11.19 -28.14
N SER A 55 16.65 -12.32 -28.74
CA SER A 55 17.88 -12.47 -29.53
C SER A 55 18.00 -11.54 -30.76
N GLY A 56 16.87 -11.03 -31.27
CA GLY A 56 16.82 -10.07 -32.38
C GLY A 56 16.45 -8.63 -31.99
N ALA A 57 16.24 -8.36 -30.69
CA ALA A 57 15.79 -7.06 -30.20
C ALA A 57 16.95 -6.07 -29.98
N SER A 58 16.67 -4.78 -30.09
CA SER A 58 17.66 -3.73 -29.91
C SER A 58 18.05 -3.58 -28.43
N ASP A 59 19.35 -3.48 -28.14
CA ASP A 59 19.86 -3.21 -26.79
C ASP A 59 20.01 -1.70 -26.50
N VAL A 60 19.25 -0.88 -27.22
CA VAL A 60 19.25 0.57 -27.05
C VAL A 60 18.56 0.92 -25.74
N ILE A 61 19.18 1.83 -24.99
CA ILE A 61 18.66 2.30 -23.71
C ILE A 61 17.45 3.20 -23.94
N LEU A 62 16.34 2.81 -23.30
CA LEU A 62 15.05 3.49 -23.31
C LEU A 62 14.78 4.07 -21.93
N TYR A 63 14.39 5.34 -21.90
CA TYR A 63 13.82 5.98 -20.73
C TYR A 63 12.30 5.87 -20.80
N LYS A 64 11.69 5.35 -19.75
CA LYS A 64 10.25 5.41 -19.54
C LYS A 64 9.95 6.59 -18.62
N ILE A 65 9.34 7.61 -19.20
CA ILE A 65 9.02 8.85 -18.51
C ILE A 65 7.52 8.87 -18.26
N ASP A 66 7.12 8.99 -17.00
CA ASP A 66 5.74 9.16 -16.59
C ASP A 66 5.34 10.63 -16.71
N VAL A 67 4.21 10.83 -17.41
CA VAL A 67 3.72 12.14 -17.82
C VAL A 67 2.34 12.38 -17.18
N PRO A 68 2.06 13.61 -16.70
CA PRO A 68 0.74 13.97 -16.20
C PRO A 68 -0.37 13.73 -17.22
N ALA A 69 -1.48 13.11 -16.80
CA ALA A 69 -2.58 12.75 -17.68
C ALA A 69 -3.34 13.95 -18.29
N ASN A 70 -3.15 15.16 -17.76
CA ASN A 70 -3.69 16.42 -18.25
C ASN A 70 -2.85 17.03 -19.40
N ARG A 71 -1.54 16.73 -19.49
CA ARG A 71 -0.61 17.32 -20.46
C ARG A 71 -0.43 16.45 -21.68
N TYR A 72 -1.38 16.54 -22.62
CA TYR A 72 -1.36 15.75 -23.86
C TYR A 72 -0.21 16.13 -24.80
N ASP A 73 0.32 17.34 -24.68
CA ASP A 73 1.46 17.86 -25.44
C ASP A 73 2.77 17.14 -25.12
N LEU A 74 2.84 16.40 -24.01
CA LEU A 74 4.03 15.69 -23.55
C LEU A 74 3.99 14.19 -23.86
N LEU A 75 3.02 13.71 -24.65
CA LEU A 75 2.85 12.28 -24.97
C LEU A 75 3.78 11.75 -26.08
N CYS A 76 4.72 12.57 -26.55
CA CYS A 76 5.70 12.21 -27.57
C CYS A 76 7.05 12.86 -27.28
N LEU A 77 8.10 12.37 -27.96
CA LEU A 77 9.45 12.88 -27.80
C LEU A 77 9.55 14.36 -28.19
N GLU A 78 8.92 14.76 -29.29
CA GLU A 78 8.90 16.13 -29.81
C GLU A 78 8.30 17.10 -28.78
N GLY A 79 7.21 16.66 -28.15
CA GLY A 79 6.52 17.37 -27.09
C GLY A 79 7.37 17.57 -25.85
N LEU A 80 7.94 16.48 -25.32
CA LEU A 80 8.81 16.47 -24.16
C LEU A 80 10.04 17.36 -24.37
N VAL A 81 10.74 17.18 -25.49
CA VAL A 81 11.94 17.96 -25.81
C VAL A 81 11.61 19.44 -25.88
N ARG A 82 10.52 19.81 -26.56
CA ARG A 82 10.10 21.20 -26.68
C ARG A 82 9.72 21.80 -25.33
N GLY A 83 8.92 21.10 -24.53
CA GLY A 83 8.54 21.54 -23.19
C GLY A 83 9.76 21.79 -22.30
N LEU A 84 10.70 20.83 -22.25
CA LEU A 84 11.93 20.93 -21.46
C LEU A 84 12.89 22.01 -21.97
N GLN A 85 13.01 22.19 -23.28
CA GLN A 85 13.85 23.24 -23.86
C GLN A 85 13.33 24.65 -23.56
N VAL A 86 12.01 24.86 -23.64
CA VAL A 86 11.38 26.13 -23.27
C VAL A 86 11.54 26.37 -21.77
N PHE A 87 11.36 25.34 -20.94
CA PHE A 87 11.55 25.42 -19.50
C PHE A 87 12.97 25.87 -19.09
N LYS A 88 13.99 25.36 -19.80
CA LYS A 88 15.40 25.76 -19.59
C LYS A 88 15.80 27.04 -20.35
N ASN A 89 14.85 27.77 -20.96
CA ASN A 89 15.07 28.97 -21.78
C ASN A 89 16.06 28.78 -22.95
N LYS A 90 16.19 27.57 -23.48
CA LYS A 90 17.06 27.29 -24.65
C LYS A 90 16.34 27.52 -25.98
N LEU A 91 15.01 27.46 -25.96
CA LEU A 91 14.15 27.61 -27.12
C LEU A 91 13.01 28.57 -26.78
N GLU A 92 12.62 29.42 -27.73
CA GLU A 92 11.35 30.14 -27.64
C GLU A 92 10.20 29.22 -28.05
N ALA A 93 9.06 29.32 -27.38
CA ALA A 93 7.88 28.53 -27.72
C ALA A 93 7.44 28.84 -29.17
N PRO A 94 7.31 27.83 -30.05
CA PRO A 94 6.96 28.04 -31.44
C PRO A 94 5.51 28.51 -31.58
N ARG A 95 5.26 29.28 -32.64
CA ARG A 95 3.91 29.74 -32.98
C ARG A 95 3.34 28.89 -34.10
N TYR A 96 2.31 28.11 -33.79
CA TYR A 96 1.59 27.28 -34.76
C TYR A 96 0.68 28.16 -35.60
N ARG A 97 0.74 28.01 -36.92
CA ARG A 97 -0.06 28.81 -37.85
C ARG A 97 -0.83 27.89 -38.77
N ARG A 98 -2.12 28.20 -38.92
CA ARG A 98 -2.93 27.64 -39.98
C ARG A 98 -2.68 28.43 -41.26
N VAL A 99 -2.48 27.71 -42.37
CA VAL A 99 -2.27 28.29 -43.70
C VAL A 99 -3.27 27.72 -44.70
N SER A 100 -3.72 28.56 -45.62
CA SER A 100 -4.47 28.10 -46.79
C SER A 100 -3.51 27.45 -47.81
N PRO A 101 -3.98 26.50 -48.64
CA PRO A 101 -3.14 25.83 -49.62
C PRO A 101 -2.50 26.81 -50.62
N LEU A 102 -1.24 26.57 -50.99
CA LEU A 102 -0.46 27.39 -51.93
C LEU A 102 -1.02 27.41 -53.36
N SER A 103 -1.70 26.34 -53.78
CA SER A 103 -2.45 26.29 -55.04
C SER A 103 -3.64 25.33 -54.94
N GLY A 104 -4.83 25.76 -55.34
CA GLY A 104 -6.06 24.94 -55.35
C GLY A 104 -7.02 25.27 -54.21
N GLU A 105 -8.15 24.57 -54.18
CA GLU A 105 -9.11 24.64 -53.08
C GLU A 105 -8.63 23.79 -51.88
N PRO A 106 -8.99 24.16 -50.64
CA PRO A 106 -8.69 23.34 -49.46
C PRO A 106 -9.34 21.97 -49.58
N GLN A 107 -8.71 20.96 -48.97
CA GLN A 107 -9.29 19.63 -48.93
C GLN A 107 -10.60 19.65 -48.15
N ARG A 108 -11.64 19.02 -48.70
CA ARG A 108 -12.99 18.99 -48.13
C ARG A 108 -13.34 17.62 -47.57
N LEU A 109 -13.89 17.57 -46.37
CA LEU A 109 -14.51 16.38 -45.76
C LEU A 109 -16.00 16.65 -45.54
N ILE A 110 -16.85 15.89 -46.22
CA ILE A 110 -18.30 16.05 -46.21
C ILE A 110 -18.92 15.03 -45.26
N ILE A 111 -19.63 15.49 -44.23
CA ILE A 111 -20.33 14.66 -43.26
C ILE A 111 -21.80 14.53 -43.69
N THR A 112 -22.30 13.30 -43.69
CA THR A 112 -23.68 12.97 -44.09
C THR A 112 -24.58 12.69 -42.87
N GLU A 113 -25.91 12.80 -43.02
CA GLU A 113 -26.88 12.67 -41.92
C GLU A 113 -26.84 11.29 -41.24
N GLU A 114 -26.51 10.23 -41.98
CA GLU A 114 -26.46 8.85 -41.48
C GLU A 114 -25.42 8.67 -40.36
N THR A 115 -24.39 9.52 -40.34
CA THR A 115 -23.33 9.49 -39.31
C THR A 115 -23.86 9.81 -37.92
N ALA A 116 -24.97 10.57 -37.80
CA ALA A 116 -25.54 10.97 -36.52
C ALA A 116 -26.00 9.77 -35.68
N ALA A 117 -26.42 8.68 -36.31
CA ALA A 117 -26.85 7.45 -35.62
C ALA A 117 -25.69 6.71 -34.92
N VAL A 118 -24.44 6.97 -35.34
CA VAL A 118 -23.27 6.22 -34.88
C VAL A 118 -22.25 7.11 -34.21
N ARG A 119 -21.75 8.11 -34.94
CA ARG A 119 -20.65 9.02 -34.59
C ARG A 119 -20.83 10.34 -35.35
N PRO A 120 -21.48 11.35 -34.75
CA PRO A 120 -21.99 12.54 -35.45
C PRO A 120 -20.93 13.53 -35.94
N HIS A 121 -19.69 13.45 -35.44
CA HIS A 121 -18.69 14.50 -35.67
C HIS A 121 -17.43 13.94 -36.33
N ALA A 122 -16.83 14.75 -37.20
CA ALA A 122 -15.50 14.52 -37.73
C ALA A 122 -14.79 15.86 -37.94
N VAL A 123 -13.48 15.88 -37.77
CA VAL A 123 -12.61 17.03 -38.06
C VAL A 123 -11.39 16.55 -38.84
N ALA A 124 -10.79 17.41 -39.66
CA ALA A 124 -9.64 17.03 -40.48
C ALA A 124 -8.62 18.15 -40.64
N ALA A 125 -7.39 17.80 -40.99
CA ALA A 125 -6.30 18.72 -41.29
C ALA A 125 -5.28 18.08 -42.24
N VAL A 126 -4.41 18.89 -42.85
CA VAL A 126 -3.34 18.41 -43.72
C VAL A 126 -1.97 18.90 -43.25
N LEU A 127 -1.01 17.98 -43.16
CA LEU A 127 0.41 18.30 -43.00
C LEU A 127 1.11 18.15 -44.36
N ARG A 128 1.64 19.24 -44.90
CA ARG A 128 2.31 19.28 -46.21
C ARG A 128 3.82 19.11 -46.09
N ASN A 129 4.39 18.34 -47.01
CA ASN A 129 5.84 18.12 -47.13
C ASN A 129 6.52 17.75 -45.80
N ILE A 130 5.92 16.83 -45.04
CA ILE A 130 6.53 16.28 -43.83
C ILE A 130 7.73 15.39 -44.19
N THR A 131 8.77 15.46 -43.37
CA THR A 131 9.98 14.62 -43.53
C THR A 131 10.01 13.51 -42.48
N PHE A 132 9.62 12.30 -42.90
CA PHE A 132 9.71 11.11 -42.05
C PHE A 132 11.10 10.46 -42.10
N THR A 133 11.69 10.32 -40.92
CA THR A 133 12.75 9.33 -40.66
C THR A 133 12.11 8.13 -39.96
N GLN A 134 12.82 7.00 -39.85
CA GLN A 134 12.32 5.84 -39.12
C GLN A 134 11.86 6.22 -37.70
N GLU A 135 12.70 6.95 -36.97
CA GLU A 135 12.42 7.39 -35.60
C GLU A 135 11.20 8.32 -35.50
N ARG A 136 11.06 9.27 -36.44
CA ARG A 136 9.92 10.20 -36.46
C ARG A 136 8.62 9.50 -36.84
N TYR A 137 8.69 8.54 -37.75
CA TYR A 137 7.54 7.73 -38.14
C TYR A 137 7.05 6.89 -36.96
N ASP A 138 7.96 6.25 -36.24
CA ASP A 138 7.63 5.47 -35.05
C ASP A 138 7.03 6.38 -33.95
N SER A 139 7.63 7.57 -33.71
CA SER A 139 7.07 8.58 -32.78
C SER A 139 5.67 9.04 -33.18
N PHE A 140 5.42 9.22 -34.49
CA PHE A 140 4.11 9.65 -35.02
C PHE A 140 3.01 8.62 -34.75
N ILE A 141 3.30 7.35 -35.01
CA ILE A 141 2.38 6.25 -34.74
C ILE A 141 2.20 6.05 -33.23
N GLU A 142 3.27 6.18 -32.44
CA GLU A 142 3.20 6.08 -30.98
C GLU A 142 2.32 7.18 -30.39
N LEU A 143 2.48 8.44 -30.81
CA LEU A 143 1.61 9.53 -30.36
C LEU A 143 0.13 9.24 -30.67
N GLN A 144 -0.16 8.75 -31.88
CA GLN A 144 -1.52 8.38 -32.28
C GLN A 144 -2.12 7.32 -31.33
N GLU A 145 -1.36 6.26 -31.02
CA GLU A 145 -1.81 5.19 -30.14
C GLU A 145 -1.94 5.66 -28.67
N LYS A 146 -1.02 6.50 -28.18
CA LYS A 146 -1.09 7.09 -26.82
C LYS A 146 -2.33 7.97 -26.66
N LEU A 147 -2.64 8.82 -27.65
CA LEU A 147 -3.87 9.61 -27.67
C LEU A 147 -5.12 8.72 -27.73
N HIS A 148 -5.09 7.64 -28.53
CA HIS A 148 -6.19 6.67 -28.60
C HIS A 148 -6.47 5.98 -27.26
N GLN A 149 -5.43 5.60 -26.53
CA GLN A 149 -5.55 4.92 -25.25
C GLN A 149 -6.02 5.86 -24.15
N ASN A 150 -5.51 7.10 -24.10
CA ASN A 150 -5.78 8.07 -23.04
C ASN A 150 -7.01 8.95 -23.32
N ILE A 151 -6.83 10.13 -23.95
CA ILE A 151 -7.89 11.13 -24.15
C ILE A 151 -9.10 10.59 -24.93
N CYS A 152 -8.86 9.65 -25.86
CA CYS A 152 -9.91 9.07 -26.69
C CYS A 152 -10.66 7.91 -26.01
N ARG A 153 -10.22 7.46 -24.82
CA ARG A 153 -10.75 6.29 -24.07
C ARG A 153 -10.84 5.03 -24.93
N LYS A 154 -9.68 4.53 -25.37
CA LYS A 154 -9.58 3.37 -26.29
C LYS A 154 -10.45 3.56 -27.52
N ARG A 155 -10.26 4.69 -28.21
CA ARG A 155 -11.00 5.08 -29.42
C ARG A 155 -12.52 5.23 -29.27
N SER A 156 -13.09 5.10 -28.07
CA SER A 156 -14.55 5.18 -27.87
C SER A 156 -15.09 6.57 -28.20
N LEU A 157 -14.41 7.63 -27.74
CA LEU A 157 -14.85 9.01 -27.92
C LEU A 157 -14.36 9.63 -29.23
N VAL A 158 -13.11 9.38 -29.60
CA VAL A 158 -12.46 9.92 -30.80
C VAL A 158 -11.64 8.79 -31.43
N ALA A 159 -11.64 8.66 -32.75
CA ALA A 159 -10.72 7.80 -33.48
C ALA A 159 -10.00 8.64 -34.53
N ILE A 160 -8.68 8.47 -34.59
CA ILE A 160 -7.80 9.21 -35.48
C ILE A 160 -7.39 8.27 -36.60
N GLY A 161 -7.57 8.71 -37.83
CA GLY A 161 -6.94 8.13 -39.00
C GLY A 161 -5.87 9.06 -39.56
N THR A 162 -4.93 8.43 -40.23
CA THR A 162 -3.80 9.08 -40.88
C THR A 162 -3.64 8.45 -42.25
N HIS A 163 -3.61 9.30 -43.26
CA HIS A 163 -3.68 8.89 -44.66
C HIS A 163 -2.59 9.57 -45.48
N ASP A 164 -1.98 8.82 -46.38
CA ASP A 164 -1.10 9.40 -47.41
C ASP A 164 -1.94 10.13 -48.46
N LEU A 165 -1.91 11.46 -48.40
CA LEU A 165 -2.69 12.32 -49.29
C LEU A 165 -2.26 12.21 -50.75
N ASP A 166 -1.04 11.74 -51.04
CA ASP A 166 -0.58 11.58 -52.43
C ASP A 166 -1.21 10.35 -53.12
N THR A 167 -1.81 9.44 -52.33
CA THR A 167 -2.50 8.24 -52.84
C THR A 167 -4.00 8.43 -53.02
N VAL A 168 -4.59 9.46 -52.42
CA VAL A 168 -6.03 9.73 -52.42
C VAL A 168 -6.33 11.13 -52.98
N SER A 169 -7.58 11.42 -53.29
CA SER A 169 -8.01 12.60 -54.02
C SER A 169 -9.36 13.12 -53.54
N GLY A 170 -9.36 14.23 -52.80
CA GLY A 170 -10.59 14.86 -52.31
C GLY A 170 -11.55 15.32 -53.43
N PRO A 171 -12.82 15.62 -53.09
CA PRO A 171 -13.38 15.71 -51.74
C PRO A 171 -13.65 14.34 -51.09
N PHE A 172 -13.47 14.27 -49.78
CA PHE A 172 -13.71 13.09 -48.95
C PHE A 172 -15.14 13.09 -48.40
N THR A 173 -15.74 11.92 -48.23
CA THR A 173 -17.11 11.77 -47.69
C THR A 173 -17.12 10.85 -46.48
N TYR A 174 -17.53 11.36 -45.32
CA TYR A 174 -17.80 10.62 -44.10
C TYR A 174 -19.30 10.25 -44.01
N THR A 175 -19.58 8.96 -44.08
CA THR A 175 -20.95 8.42 -44.08
C THR A 175 -21.06 7.15 -43.25
N ALA A 176 -22.28 6.65 -43.04
CA ALA A 176 -22.52 5.38 -42.38
C ALA A 176 -23.38 4.48 -43.27
N LYS A 177 -22.91 3.26 -43.53
CA LYS A 177 -23.59 2.29 -44.41
C LYS A 177 -23.83 0.96 -43.71
N PRO A 178 -24.77 0.13 -44.18
CA PRO A 178 -24.91 -1.24 -43.71
C PRO A 178 -23.59 -2.01 -43.88
N PRO A 179 -23.20 -2.88 -42.92
CA PRO A 179 -21.89 -3.54 -42.94
C PRO A 179 -21.68 -4.46 -44.15
N ALA A 180 -22.75 -4.95 -44.78
CA ALA A 180 -22.68 -5.77 -45.99
C ALA A 180 -22.29 -4.99 -47.26
N GLU A 181 -22.46 -3.66 -47.27
CA GLU A 181 -22.20 -2.81 -48.44
C GLU A 181 -20.79 -2.18 -48.43
N ILE A 182 -20.04 -2.36 -47.34
CA ILE A 182 -18.71 -1.81 -47.18
C ILE A 182 -17.70 -2.92 -47.47
N SER A 183 -16.96 -2.80 -48.58
CA SER A 183 -15.87 -3.71 -48.95
C SER A 183 -14.61 -2.92 -49.19
N PHE A 184 -13.53 -3.30 -48.51
CA PHE A 184 -12.21 -2.70 -48.75
C PHE A 184 -11.08 -3.62 -48.27
N LYS A 185 -9.86 -3.28 -48.67
CA LYS A 185 -8.64 -3.95 -48.23
C LYS A 185 -8.14 -3.27 -46.94
N PRO A 186 -8.27 -3.89 -45.76
CA PRO A 186 -7.82 -3.28 -44.51
C PRO A 186 -6.29 -3.36 -44.38
N LEU A 187 -5.75 -2.53 -43.49
CA LEU A 187 -4.32 -2.47 -43.21
C LEU A 187 -3.71 -3.86 -42.92
N ASN A 188 -2.56 -4.15 -43.52
CA ASN A 188 -1.79 -5.39 -43.34
C ASN A 188 -2.52 -6.67 -43.78
N GLN A 189 -3.57 -6.57 -44.60
CA GLN A 189 -4.20 -7.71 -45.27
C GLN A 189 -3.99 -7.64 -46.77
N THR A 190 -4.03 -8.79 -47.45
CA THR A 190 -3.84 -8.86 -48.91
C THR A 190 -5.15 -8.93 -49.68
N GLN A 191 -6.20 -9.47 -49.08
CA GLN A 191 -7.52 -9.64 -49.68
C GLN A 191 -8.47 -8.50 -49.27
N GLU A 192 -9.47 -8.24 -50.11
CA GLU A 192 -10.59 -7.38 -49.78
C GLU A 192 -11.61 -8.17 -48.95
N TYR A 193 -12.16 -7.51 -47.92
CA TYR A 193 -13.16 -8.08 -47.04
C TYR A 193 -14.34 -7.13 -46.90
N THR A 194 -15.51 -7.71 -46.72
CA THR A 194 -16.71 -6.96 -46.31
C THR A 194 -16.64 -6.63 -44.82
N ALA A 195 -17.23 -5.51 -44.37
CA ALA A 195 -17.17 -5.12 -42.95
C ALA A 195 -17.76 -6.20 -42.01
N THR A 196 -18.79 -6.94 -42.43
CA THR A 196 -19.30 -8.10 -41.67
C THR A 196 -18.24 -9.20 -41.50
N GLN A 197 -17.45 -9.47 -42.54
CA GLN A 197 -16.37 -10.47 -42.48
C GLN A 197 -15.21 -9.97 -41.61
N LEU A 198 -14.89 -8.68 -41.67
CA LEU A 198 -13.85 -8.06 -40.84
C LEU A 198 -14.15 -8.17 -39.34
N MET A 199 -15.40 -8.00 -38.92
CA MET A 199 -15.79 -8.18 -37.52
C MET A 199 -15.53 -9.61 -37.04
N GLY A 200 -15.78 -10.61 -37.90
CA GLY A 200 -15.47 -12.01 -37.61
C GLY A 200 -13.97 -12.26 -37.50
N LEU A 201 -13.19 -11.73 -38.45
CA LEU A 201 -11.73 -11.88 -38.51
C LEU A 201 -11.04 -11.26 -37.29
N TYR A 202 -11.42 -10.04 -36.89
CA TYR A 202 -10.75 -9.33 -35.81
C TYR A 202 -11.18 -9.76 -34.40
N LYS A 203 -12.20 -10.63 -34.26
CA LYS A 203 -12.52 -11.25 -32.96
C LYS A 203 -11.38 -12.10 -32.41
N THR A 204 -10.55 -12.65 -33.29
CA THR A 204 -9.36 -13.43 -32.91
C THR A 204 -8.10 -12.59 -32.79
N ASP A 205 -8.13 -11.33 -33.24
CA ASP A 205 -6.98 -10.43 -33.19
C ASP A 205 -6.74 -9.92 -31.76
N SER A 206 -5.48 -9.92 -31.31
CA SER A 206 -5.13 -9.53 -29.94
C SER A 206 -5.28 -8.04 -29.67
N HIS A 207 -5.12 -7.18 -30.68
CA HIS A 207 -5.17 -5.73 -30.52
C HIS A 207 -6.57 -5.19 -30.83
N LEU A 208 -7.12 -5.57 -31.99
CA LEU A 208 -8.34 -4.99 -32.53
C LEU A 208 -9.63 -5.50 -31.86
N ARG A 209 -9.61 -6.70 -31.26
CA ARG A 209 -10.77 -7.27 -30.53
C ARG A 209 -11.33 -6.32 -29.49
N HIS A 210 -10.48 -5.52 -28.86
CA HIS A 210 -10.89 -4.57 -27.82
C HIS A 210 -11.74 -3.41 -28.34
N TYR A 211 -11.77 -3.14 -29.65
CA TYR A 211 -12.50 -1.99 -30.22
C TYR A 211 -13.80 -2.39 -30.95
N LEU A 212 -14.00 -3.67 -31.26
CA LEU A 212 -15.14 -4.13 -32.08
C LEU A 212 -16.50 -3.76 -31.45
N HIS A 213 -16.61 -3.94 -30.12
CA HIS A 213 -17.84 -3.65 -29.35
C HIS A 213 -18.32 -2.18 -29.46
N ILE A 214 -17.49 -1.26 -29.97
CA ILE A 214 -17.88 0.16 -30.12
C ILE A 214 -18.95 0.33 -31.21
N ILE A 215 -18.89 -0.49 -32.27
CA ILE A 215 -19.82 -0.38 -33.41
C ILE A 215 -20.52 -1.70 -33.75
N GLU A 216 -20.11 -2.84 -33.19
CA GLU A 216 -20.64 -4.17 -33.54
C GLU A 216 -22.16 -4.30 -33.43
N ASP A 217 -22.77 -3.67 -32.43
CA ASP A 217 -24.22 -3.75 -32.18
C ASP A 217 -25.05 -2.72 -32.99
N LYS A 218 -24.41 -1.91 -33.84
CA LYS A 218 -25.08 -0.82 -34.58
C LYS A 218 -25.52 -1.25 -35.97
N PRO A 219 -26.65 -0.71 -36.49
CA PRO A 219 -27.18 -1.08 -37.81
C PRO A 219 -26.33 -0.55 -38.97
N LEU A 220 -25.60 0.55 -38.76
CA LEU A 220 -24.75 1.21 -39.75
C LEU A 220 -23.34 1.33 -39.20
N TYR A 221 -22.34 1.16 -40.08
CA TYR A 221 -20.93 1.32 -39.75
C TYR A 221 -20.39 2.58 -40.43
N PRO A 222 -19.62 3.41 -39.70
CA PRO A 222 -19.11 4.65 -40.24
C PRO A 222 -17.88 4.35 -41.13
N VAL A 223 -17.78 5.07 -42.24
CA VAL A 223 -16.80 4.85 -43.30
C VAL A 223 -16.46 6.18 -43.97
N ILE A 224 -15.21 6.32 -44.40
CA ILE A 224 -14.72 7.50 -45.13
C ILE A 224 -14.35 7.09 -46.55
N TYR A 225 -14.90 7.79 -47.54
CA TYR A 225 -14.63 7.58 -48.97
C TYR A 225 -13.87 8.75 -49.58
N ASP A 226 -13.11 8.43 -50.62
CA ASP A 226 -12.48 9.39 -51.51
C ASP A 226 -13.40 9.79 -52.68
N SER A 227 -13.01 10.78 -53.49
CA SER A 227 -13.78 11.15 -54.70
C SER A 227 -13.89 10.01 -55.72
N ASN A 228 -12.92 9.10 -55.75
CA ASN A 228 -12.93 7.89 -56.58
C ASN A 228 -13.80 6.75 -56.01
N GLY A 229 -14.45 6.95 -54.86
CA GLY A 229 -15.23 5.91 -54.17
C GLY A 229 -14.38 4.86 -53.45
N ILE A 230 -13.08 5.14 -53.24
CA ILE A 230 -12.17 4.26 -52.49
C ILE A 230 -12.37 4.50 -50.99
N VAL A 231 -12.41 3.42 -50.20
CA VAL A 231 -12.50 3.52 -48.72
C VAL A 231 -11.14 3.90 -48.13
N LEU A 232 -11.10 5.01 -47.39
CA LEU A 232 -9.94 5.45 -46.61
C LEU A 232 -9.85 4.70 -45.28
N SER A 233 -10.94 4.68 -44.53
CA SER A 233 -11.00 4.05 -43.21
C SER A 233 -12.41 3.63 -42.84
N MET A 234 -12.50 2.67 -41.91
CA MET A 234 -13.73 2.30 -41.21
C MET A 234 -13.54 2.61 -39.72
N PRO A 235 -13.77 3.87 -39.29
CA PRO A 235 -13.65 4.24 -37.90
C PRO A 235 -14.59 3.43 -36.99
N PRO A 236 -14.27 3.19 -35.71
CA PRO A 236 -12.99 3.39 -35.03
C PRO A 236 -12.01 2.20 -35.17
N ILE A 237 -12.26 1.28 -36.11
CA ILE A 237 -11.62 -0.04 -36.10
C ILE A 237 -10.30 -0.04 -36.85
N ILE A 238 -10.31 0.21 -38.17
CA ILE A 238 -9.13 0.03 -39.01
C ILE A 238 -9.14 0.95 -40.23
N ASN A 239 -7.95 1.32 -40.69
CA ASN A 239 -7.74 2.08 -41.92
C ASN A 239 -7.54 1.15 -43.12
N GLY A 240 -7.74 1.69 -44.32
CA GLY A 240 -7.48 1.01 -45.58
C GLY A 240 -5.99 0.96 -45.92
N ASP A 241 -5.56 -0.13 -46.54
CA ASP A 241 -4.17 -0.35 -46.98
C ASP A 241 -3.76 0.63 -48.10
N HIS A 242 -4.72 1.08 -48.92
CA HIS A 242 -4.49 2.01 -50.03
C HIS A 242 -3.89 3.34 -49.58
N SER A 243 -4.43 3.91 -48.49
CA SER A 243 -4.02 5.20 -47.94
C SER A 243 -2.94 5.09 -46.86
N LYS A 244 -2.25 3.94 -46.76
CA LYS A 244 -1.27 3.67 -45.71
C LYS A 244 -0.10 4.64 -45.77
N ILE A 245 0.19 5.28 -44.64
CA ILE A 245 1.39 6.11 -44.49
C ILE A 245 2.65 5.24 -44.50
N THR A 246 3.71 5.74 -45.15
CA THR A 246 5.01 5.10 -45.24
C THR A 246 6.12 6.13 -45.03
N LEU A 247 7.38 5.69 -44.93
CA LEU A 247 8.53 6.59 -44.85
C LEU A 247 8.69 7.53 -46.07
N LYS A 248 8.03 7.22 -47.19
CA LYS A 248 8.08 8.04 -48.42
C LYS A 248 6.97 9.08 -48.48
N THR A 249 5.96 8.96 -47.62
CA THR A 249 4.81 9.86 -47.58
C THR A 249 5.27 11.27 -47.27
N LYS A 250 4.82 12.23 -48.08
CA LYS A 250 5.15 13.66 -47.92
C LYS A 250 3.97 14.48 -47.45
N ASN A 251 2.76 14.10 -47.83
CA ASN A 251 1.55 14.82 -47.48
C ASN A 251 0.64 13.91 -46.67
N VAL A 252 0.31 14.31 -45.45
CA VAL A 252 -0.52 13.50 -44.55
C VAL A 252 -1.85 14.19 -44.35
N PHE A 253 -2.93 13.51 -44.71
CA PHE A 253 -4.29 13.87 -44.34
C PHE A 253 -4.62 13.19 -43.01
N VAL A 254 -4.99 13.99 -42.01
CA VAL A 254 -5.34 13.51 -40.67
C VAL A 254 -6.83 13.78 -40.45
N GLU A 255 -7.59 12.75 -40.12
CA GLU A 255 -9.00 12.87 -39.79
C GLU A 255 -9.32 12.26 -38.43
N CYS A 256 -10.13 12.96 -37.65
CA CYS A 256 -10.57 12.54 -36.33
C CYS A 256 -12.10 12.43 -36.33
N THR A 257 -12.62 11.21 -36.26
CA THR A 257 -14.06 10.95 -36.09
C THR A 257 -14.42 10.78 -34.62
N ALA A 258 -15.56 11.28 -34.17
CA ALA A 258 -15.87 11.36 -32.76
C ALA A 258 -17.35 11.38 -32.40
N THR A 259 -17.62 11.02 -31.15
CA THR A 259 -18.88 11.32 -30.45
C THR A 259 -18.83 12.66 -29.72
N ASP A 260 -17.63 13.13 -29.37
CA ASP A 260 -17.38 14.42 -28.70
C ASP A 260 -16.53 15.32 -29.61
N LEU A 261 -17.15 16.39 -30.11
CA LEU A 261 -16.50 17.33 -31.04
C LEU A 261 -15.31 18.06 -30.40
N THR A 262 -15.42 18.48 -29.13
CA THR A 262 -14.37 19.26 -28.46
C THR A 262 -13.10 18.41 -28.30
N LYS A 263 -13.26 17.14 -27.91
CA LYS A 263 -12.12 16.21 -27.85
C LYS A 263 -11.53 15.93 -29.22
N ALA A 264 -12.36 15.80 -30.26
CA ALA A 264 -11.88 15.60 -31.62
C ALA A 264 -10.98 16.76 -32.08
N LYS A 265 -11.39 18.01 -31.79
CA LYS A 265 -10.59 19.21 -32.06
C LYS A 265 -9.26 19.20 -31.31
N ILE A 266 -9.28 18.93 -30.01
CA ILE A 266 -8.05 18.88 -29.19
C ILE A 266 -7.10 17.80 -29.72
N VAL A 267 -7.60 16.62 -30.05
CA VAL A 267 -6.79 15.51 -30.57
C VAL A 267 -6.19 15.86 -31.94
N LEU A 268 -6.97 16.46 -32.84
CA LEU A 268 -6.49 16.94 -34.13
C LEU A 268 -5.40 17.99 -33.93
N ASP A 269 -5.69 19.03 -33.14
CA ASP A 269 -4.76 20.12 -32.84
C ASP A 269 -3.46 19.58 -32.21
N MET A 270 -3.55 18.61 -31.29
CA MET A 270 -2.37 17.98 -30.68
C MET A 270 -1.51 17.27 -31.72
N MET A 271 -2.13 16.44 -32.55
CA MET A 271 -1.39 15.66 -33.55
C MET A 271 -0.68 16.55 -34.58
N VAL A 272 -1.37 17.59 -35.08
CA VAL A 272 -0.80 18.50 -36.07
C VAL A 272 0.22 19.44 -35.46
N THR A 273 0.00 19.96 -34.25
CA THR A 273 0.96 20.87 -33.60
C THR A 273 2.27 20.16 -33.28
N MET A 274 2.23 18.92 -32.79
CA MET A 274 3.45 18.17 -32.47
C MET A 274 4.33 17.92 -33.71
N PHE A 275 3.74 17.50 -34.84
CA PHE A 275 4.48 17.07 -36.02
C PHE A 275 4.66 18.14 -37.11
N SER A 276 3.99 19.29 -37.00
CA SER A 276 4.20 20.43 -37.89
C SER A 276 5.64 20.96 -37.89
N GLU A 277 6.43 20.65 -36.86
CA GLU A 277 7.87 20.95 -36.80
C GLU A 277 8.66 20.32 -37.97
N TYR A 278 8.21 19.17 -38.47
CA TYR A 278 8.89 18.42 -39.53
C TYR A 278 8.36 18.72 -40.94
N CYS A 279 7.48 19.70 -41.08
CA CYS A 279 7.03 20.19 -42.37
C CYS A 279 8.09 21.10 -43.00
N SER A 280 8.10 21.22 -44.34
CA SER A 280 9.06 22.09 -45.05
C SER A 280 8.99 23.55 -44.61
N GLN A 281 7.79 24.01 -44.25
CA GLN A 281 7.57 25.24 -43.49
C GLN A 281 7.24 24.85 -42.04
N PRO A 282 8.19 24.96 -41.10
CA PRO A 282 7.98 24.50 -39.73
C PRO A 282 6.81 25.19 -39.06
N PHE A 283 6.06 24.45 -38.24
CA PHE A 283 4.93 24.92 -37.44
C PHE A 283 3.76 25.49 -38.27
N THR A 284 3.62 25.02 -39.51
CA THR A 284 2.48 25.34 -40.37
C THR A 284 1.60 24.11 -40.59
N VAL A 285 0.28 24.32 -40.63
CA VAL A 285 -0.71 23.28 -40.90
C VAL A 285 -1.66 23.78 -41.97
N GLU A 286 -1.87 23.00 -43.03
CA GLU A 286 -2.82 23.31 -44.08
C GLU A 286 -4.24 23.04 -43.59
N GLU A 287 -5.12 24.01 -43.83
CA GLU A 287 -6.51 23.92 -43.41
C GLU A 287 -7.35 22.99 -44.29
N ALA A 288 -8.28 22.28 -43.67
CA ALA A 288 -9.30 21.47 -44.32
C ALA A 288 -10.70 22.00 -43.97
N GLU A 289 -11.58 21.97 -44.96
CA GLU A 289 -12.98 22.36 -44.82
C GLU A 289 -13.82 21.13 -44.47
N VAL A 290 -14.59 21.21 -43.39
CA VAL A 290 -15.53 20.17 -43.01
C VAL A 290 -16.95 20.68 -43.20
N LEU A 291 -17.70 20.03 -44.09
CA LEU A 291 -19.10 20.33 -44.35
C LEU A 291 -19.98 19.42 -43.49
N TYR A 292 -20.76 20.03 -42.60
CA TYR A 292 -21.70 19.31 -41.74
C TYR A 292 -23.05 19.08 -42.43
N PRO A 293 -23.88 18.13 -41.93
CA PRO A 293 -25.17 17.82 -42.53
C PRO A 293 -26.16 18.99 -42.54
N ASP A 294 -25.98 19.96 -41.63
CA ASP A 294 -26.77 21.20 -41.55
C ASP A 294 -26.41 22.23 -42.65
N GLY A 295 -25.46 21.90 -43.53
CA GLY A 295 -24.94 22.79 -44.56
C GLY A 295 -23.89 23.79 -44.06
N LYS A 296 -23.49 23.71 -42.79
CA LYS A 296 -22.45 24.57 -42.23
C LYS A 296 -21.06 24.05 -42.60
N THR A 297 -20.23 24.92 -43.16
CA THR A 297 -18.81 24.65 -43.39
C THR A 297 -17.97 25.24 -42.27
N CYS A 298 -17.12 24.42 -41.66
CA CYS A 298 -16.15 24.83 -40.65
C CYS A 298 -14.73 24.50 -41.12
N THR A 299 -13.77 25.36 -40.80
CA THR A 299 -12.37 25.17 -41.17
C THR A 299 -11.56 24.65 -39.99
N TYR A 300 -10.80 23.57 -40.21
CA TYR A 300 -9.96 22.92 -39.21
C TYR A 300 -8.50 22.82 -39.71
N PRO A 301 -7.49 22.74 -38.83
CA PRO A 301 -7.59 22.85 -37.36
C PRO A 301 -7.99 24.28 -36.93
N GLU A 302 -8.49 24.43 -35.70
CA GLU A 302 -8.85 25.77 -35.19
C GLU A 302 -7.60 26.50 -34.66
N LEU A 303 -6.66 25.76 -34.04
CA LEU A 303 -5.42 26.31 -33.46
C LEU A 303 -5.67 27.56 -32.62
N ALA A 304 -6.69 27.50 -31.75
CA ALA A 304 -7.14 28.65 -30.99
C ALA A 304 -6.10 29.08 -29.95
N TYR A 305 -5.60 30.31 -30.09
CA TYR A 305 -4.82 30.98 -29.06
C TYR A 305 -5.76 31.78 -28.16
N ARG A 306 -5.95 31.31 -26.93
CA ARG A 306 -6.79 31.99 -25.94
C ARG A 306 -5.96 33.04 -25.21
N LYS A 307 -6.58 34.15 -24.84
CA LYS A 307 -5.95 35.18 -24.01
C LYS A 307 -6.72 35.34 -22.72
N GLU A 308 -6.03 35.22 -21.60
CA GLU A 308 -6.59 35.45 -20.27
C GLU A 308 -5.78 36.50 -19.54
N LYS A 309 -6.42 37.19 -18.61
CA LYS A 309 -5.78 38.20 -17.77
C LYS A 309 -5.75 37.70 -16.34
N LEU A 310 -4.61 37.85 -15.68
CA LEU A 310 -4.37 37.42 -14.32
C LEU A 310 -3.64 38.51 -13.53
N SER A 311 -4.01 38.70 -12.27
CA SER A 311 -3.29 39.59 -11.35
C SER A 311 -2.09 38.84 -10.74
N SER A 312 -0.94 39.50 -10.65
CA SER A 312 0.24 38.94 -10.00
C SER A 312 0.05 38.79 -8.49
N ASP A 313 -0.75 39.64 -7.84
CA ASP A 313 -1.13 39.49 -6.42
C ASP A 313 -1.90 38.19 -6.19
N PHE A 314 -2.78 37.79 -7.12
CA PHE A 314 -3.48 36.52 -7.02
C PHE A 314 -2.50 35.34 -7.01
N VAL A 315 -1.50 35.32 -7.91
CA VAL A 315 -0.48 34.26 -7.97
C VAL A 315 0.34 34.24 -6.68
N ASN A 316 0.87 35.39 -6.26
CA ASN A 316 1.67 35.51 -5.05
C ASN A 316 0.90 35.00 -3.81
N ARG A 317 -0.35 35.43 -3.64
CA ARG A 317 -1.19 35.05 -2.49
C ARG A 317 -1.55 33.56 -2.48
N LYS A 318 -1.80 32.98 -3.66
CA LYS A 318 -2.22 31.57 -3.76
C LYS A 318 -1.05 30.60 -3.63
N VAL A 319 0.08 30.93 -4.26
CA VAL A 319 1.31 30.10 -4.21
C VAL A 319 2.06 30.30 -2.89
N GLY A 320 1.97 31.48 -2.28
CA GLY A 320 2.71 31.82 -1.07
C GLY A 320 4.11 32.37 -1.35
N ILE A 321 4.29 33.04 -2.49
CA ILE A 321 5.54 33.70 -2.90
C ILE A 321 5.35 35.22 -2.98
N ASN A 322 6.44 35.96 -3.15
CA ASN A 322 6.44 37.41 -3.27
C ASN A 322 7.35 37.87 -4.41
N GLU A 323 6.96 37.55 -5.64
CA GLU A 323 7.72 37.84 -6.85
C GLU A 323 7.12 39.03 -7.62
N SER A 324 7.96 39.70 -8.42
CA SER A 324 7.51 40.81 -9.26
C SER A 324 6.66 40.33 -10.44
N THR A 325 5.80 41.21 -10.97
CA THR A 325 4.93 40.92 -12.13
C THR A 325 5.74 40.47 -13.35
N GLU A 326 6.91 41.06 -13.60
CA GLU A 326 7.81 40.68 -14.69
C GLU A 326 8.41 39.29 -14.47
N THR A 327 8.74 38.96 -13.23
CA THR A 327 9.29 37.64 -12.89
C THR A 327 8.24 36.56 -13.10
N ILE A 328 6.99 36.79 -12.66
CA ILE A 328 5.88 35.86 -12.87
C ILE A 328 5.59 35.67 -14.36
N ALA A 329 5.57 36.74 -15.16
CA ALA A 329 5.39 36.63 -16.62
C ALA A 329 6.50 35.78 -17.27
N ARG A 330 7.76 35.93 -16.81
CA ARG A 330 8.88 35.10 -17.28
C ARG A 330 8.73 33.64 -16.85
N LEU A 331 8.25 33.37 -15.63
CA LEU A 331 7.99 32.02 -15.14
C LEU A 331 6.92 31.32 -15.96
N LEU A 332 5.80 31.99 -16.24
CA LEU A 332 4.74 31.46 -17.10
C LEU A 332 5.23 31.18 -18.53
N THR A 333 6.09 32.07 -19.05
CA THR A 333 6.69 31.88 -20.38
C THR A 333 7.56 30.62 -20.46
N LYS A 334 8.26 30.24 -19.37
CA LYS A 334 8.99 28.95 -19.28
C LYS A 334 8.08 27.73 -19.39
N MET A 335 6.80 27.86 -19.04
CA MET A 335 5.79 26.79 -19.15
C MET A 335 5.03 26.83 -20.49
N CYS A 336 5.61 27.47 -21.51
CA CYS A 336 4.99 27.68 -22.82
C CYS A 336 3.74 28.59 -22.80
N LEU A 337 3.46 29.30 -21.70
CA LEU A 337 2.41 30.30 -21.61
C LEU A 337 3.01 31.69 -21.83
N ARG A 338 3.06 32.14 -23.09
CA ARG A 338 3.64 33.45 -23.41
C ARG A 338 2.89 34.53 -22.65
N SER A 339 3.59 35.24 -21.78
CA SER A 339 2.98 36.19 -20.87
C SER A 339 3.63 37.57 -21.00
N GLU A 340 2.81 38.60 -21.07
CA GLU A 340 3.25 39.99 -21.23
C GLU A 340 2.63 40.87 -20.14
N VAL A 341 3.42 41.78 -19.59
CA VAL A 341 2.95 42.74 -18.59
C VAL A 341 2.22 43.87 -19.32
N THR A 342 0.98 44.16 -18.91
CA THR A 342 0.12 45.13 -19.60
C THR A 342 0.52 46.60 -19.34
N GLY A 343 1.39 46.85 -18.36
CA GLY A 343 1.84 48.18 -17.94
C GLY A 343 0.84 48.94 -17.07
N VAL A 344 -0.32 48.34 -16.76
CA VAL A 344 -1.35 48.92 -15.89
C VAL A 344 -1.47 48.05 -14.63
N GLY A 345 -0.94 48.55 -13.50
CA GLY A 345 -1.04 47.86 -12.21
C GLY A 345 -0.28 46.54 -12.16
N ASP A 346 -0.94 45.50 -11.64
CA ASP A 346 -0.41 44.16 -11.38
C ASP A 346 -0.94 43.10 -12.38
N GLU A 347 -1.49 43.53 -13.52
CA GLU A 347 -2.09 42.62 -14.52
C GLU A 347 -1.08 42.06 -15.54
N ILE A 348 -1.16 40.75 -15.74
CA ILE A 348 -0.43 39.96 -16.73
C ILE A 348 -1.43 39.44 -17.77
N GLU A 349 -1.17 39.68 -19.06
CA GLU A 349 -1.89 39.02 -20.15
C GLU A 349 -1.15 37.74 -20.51
N VAL A 350 -1.85 36.61 -20.45
CA VAL A 350 -1.33 35.26 -20.71
C VAL A 350 -1.96 34.73 -21.99
N GLU A 351 -1.12 34.43 -22.98
CA GLU A 351 -1.51 33.79 -24.23
C GLU A 351 -1.37 32.26 -24.07
N ILE A 352 -2.50 31.56 -24.04
CA ILE A 352 -2.60 30.11 -23.90
C ILE A 352 -2.53 29.49 -25.31
N PRO A 353 -1.49 28.67 -25.59
CA PRO A 353 -1.34 28.03 -26.89
C PRO A 353 -2.34 26.87 -27.07
N PRO A 354 -2.64 26.47 -28.33
CA PRO A 354 -3.54 25.35 -28.62
C PRO A 354 -3.02 24.00 -28.08
N THR A 355 -1.72 23.89 -27.79
CA THR A 355 -1.12 22.70 -27.16
C THR A 355 -1.53 22.55 -25.69
N ARG A 356 -1.90 23.64 -25.01
CA ARG A 356 -2.26 23.66 -23.58
C ARG A 356 -3.77 23.66 -23.39
N SER A 357 -4.40 22.55 -23.75
CA SER A 357 -5.85 22.35 -23.58
C SER A 357 -6.28 22.14 -22.12
N ASP A 358 -5.33 21.88 -21.23
CA ASP A 358 -5.51 21.72 -19.79
C ASP A 358 -5.83 23.02 -19.07
N VAL A 359 -5.41 24.17 -19.60
CA VAL A 359 -5.66 25.48 -19.00
C VAL A 359 -7.12 25.90 -19.23
N ILE A 360 -7.96 25.74 -18.21
CA ILE A 360 -9.39 26.06 -18.23
C ILE A 360 -9.78 27.12 -17.20
N HIS A 361 -8.91 27.40 -16.23
CA HIS A 361 -9.11 28.35 -15.16
C HIS A 361 -7.82 29.09 -14.80
N ALA A 362 -7.95 30.25 -14.17
CA ALA A 362 -6.82 31.02 -13.61
C ALA A 362 -5.94 30.22 -12.62
N CYS A 363 -6.49 29.15 -12.04
CA CYS A 363 -5.74 28.26 -11.15
C CYS A 363 -4.70 27.42 -11.90
N ASP A 364 -4.96 27.04 -13.15
CA ASP A 364 -4.01 26.24 -13.94
C ASP A 364 -2.79 27.10 -14.33
N ILE A 365 -3.02 28.39 -14.60
CA ILE A 365 -1.94 29.37 -14.83
C ILE A 365 -1.11 29.55 -13.54
N MET A 366 -1.77 29.63 -12.38
CA MET A 366 -1.09 29.70 -11.09
C MET A 366 -0.27 28.43 -10.79
N GLU A 367 -0.76 27.25 -11.14
CA GLU A 367 -0.05 25.98 -11.00
C GLU A 367 1.25 26.00 -11.83
N ASP A 368 1.16 26.39 -13.10
CA ASP A 368 2.33 26.56 -13.98
C ASP A 368 3.33 27.57 -13.43
N ALA A 369 2.86 28.69 -12.87
CA ALA A 369 3.75 29.67 -12.25
C ALA A 369 4.51 29.06 -11.06
N ALA A 370 3.83 28.25 -10.23
CA ALA A 370 4.43 27.57 -9.09
C ALA A 370 5.41 26.46 -9.51
N MET A 371 5.08 25.68 -10.55
CA MET A 371 6.00 24.69 -11.12
C MET A 371 7.24 25.35 -11.69
N ALA A 372 7.09 26.43 -12.45
CA ALA A 372 8.22 27.19 -12.99
C ALA A 372 9.11 27.83 -11.93
N TYR A 373 8.52 28.21 -10.78
CA TYR A 373 9.25 28.69 -9.62
C TYR A 373 10.02 27.57 -8.91
N GLY A 374 9.49 26.35 -8.96
CA GLY A 374 9.97 25.17 -8.25
C GLY A 374 9.34 25.09 -6.86
N PHE A 375 8.57 24.04 -6.59
CA PHE A 375 7.86 23.88 -5.32
C PHE A 375 8.77 23.91 -4.09
N ASN A 376 9.98 23.36 -4.21
CA ASN A 376 10.97 23.35 -3.13
C ASN A 376 11.51 24.74 -2.77
N ASN A 377 11.34 25.74 -3.65
CA ASN A 377 11.74 27.12 -3.38
C ASN A 377 10.66 27.90 -2.61
N ILE A 378 9.44 27.36 -2.49
CA ILE A 378 8.34 28.01 -1.77
C ILE A 378 8.59 27.88 -0.25
N PRO A 379 8.60 29.00 0.50
CA PRO A 379 8.84 28.93 1.93
C PRO A 379 7.67 28.25 2.65
N TYR A 380 7.97 27.22 3.43
CA TYR A 380 6.97 26.56 4.28
C TYR A 380 6.39 27.53 5.30
N THR A 381 5.07 27.65 5.33
CA THR A 381 4.34 28.46 6.30
C THR A 381 3.31 27.62 7.04
N THR A 382 3.06 27.95 8.31
CA THR A 382 2.01 27.31 9.10
C THR A 382 0.74 28.17 9.08
N PRO A 383 -0.45 27.57 8.82
CA PRO A 383 -1.69 28.32 8.85
C PRO A 383 -1.97 28.83 10.27
N ARG A 384 -2.22 30.13 10.41
CA ARG A 384 -2.46 30.81 11.70
C ARG A 384 -3.91 30.64 12.18
N THR A 385 -4.35 29.40 12.31
CA THR A 385 -5.71 29.06 12.74
C THR A 385 -5.66 28.13 13.94
N TYR A 386 -6.26 28.55 15.07
CA TYR A 386 -6.42 27.70 16.24
C TYR A 386 -7.69 26.86 16.11
N THR A 387 -7.55 25.54 16.23
CA THR A 387 -8.67 24.59 16.16
C THR A 387 -8.64 23.64 17.34
N VAL A 388 -9.77 23.46 18.01
CA VAL A 388 -9.93 22.45 19.07
C VAL A 388 -10.34 21.12 18.42
N ALA A 389 -9.49 20.11 18.53
CA ALA A 389 -9.77 18.78 18.01
C ALA A 389 -10.78 18.04 18.91
N ASN A 390 -11.72 17.33 18.29
CA ASN A 390 -12.65 16.44 18.98
C ASN A 390 -12.54 15.03 18.39
N GLN A 391 -12.51 14.03 19.26
CA GLN A 391 -12.58 12.63 18.84
C GLN A 391 -14.04 12.27 18.51
N PHE A 392 -14.24 11.47 17.47
CA PHE A 392 -15.56 10.90 17.21
C PHE A 392 -15.92 9.90 18.34
N PRO A 393 -17.04 10.07 19.07
CA PRO A 393 -17.33 9.28 20.26
C PRO A 393 -17.28 7.76 20.05
N LEU A 394 -17.75 7.27 18.90
CA LEU A 394 -17.70 5.85 18.56
C LEU A 394 -16.27 5.32 18.43
N ASN A 395 -15.37 6.09 17.81
CA ASN A 395 -13.96 5.71 17.67
C ASN A 395 -13.24 5.77 19.01
N LYS A 396 -13.55 6.76 19.85
CA LYS A 396 -13.01 6.83 21.21
C LYS A 396 -13.40 5.60 22.03
N LEU A 397 -14.69 5.23 22.01
CA LEU A 397 -15.17 4.02 22.69
C LEU A 397 -14.50 2.75 22.15
N THR A 398 -14.40 2.63 20.82
CA THR A 398 -13.75 1.50 20.17
C THR A 398 -12.30 1.34 20.64
N GLU A 399 -11.55 2.45 20.73
CA GLU A 399 -10.15 2.42 21.11
C GLU A 399 -9.95 2.01 22.57
N LEU A 400 -10.80 2.49 23.48
CA LEU A 400 -10.80 2.06 24.87
C LEU A 400 -11.06 0.54 24.98
N LEU A 401 -12.07 0.05 24.28
CA LEU A 401 -12.40 -1.38 24.27
C LEU A 401 -11.26 -2.23 23.69
N ARG A 402 -10.55 -1.77 22.65
CA ARG A 402 -9.39 -2.50 22.10
C ARG A 402 -8.31 -2.70 23.14
N GLN A 403 -7.95 -1.65 23.88
CA GLN A 403 -6.92 -1.71 24.91
C GLN A 403 -7.30 -2.70 26.03
N ASP A 404 -8.55 -2.66 26.47
CA ASP A 404 -9.02 -3.55 27.53
C ASP A 404 -9.14 -5.02 27.08
N LEU A 405 -9.55 -5.28 25.84
CA LEU A 405 -9.61 -6.64 25.29
C LEU A 405 -8.21 -7.22 25.08
N ALA A 406 -7.26 -6.38 24.66
CA ALA A 406 -5.85 -6.75 24.62
C ALA A 406 -5.33 -7.08 26.03
N ALA A 407 -5.70 -6.28 27.04
CA ALA A 407 -5.37 -6.55 28.44
C ALA A 407 -6.03 -7.85 28.98
N ALA A 408 -7.18 -8.25 28.43
CA ALA A 408 -7.82 -9.55 28.71
C ALA A 408 -7.14 -10.74 28.00
N GLY A 409 -6.05 -10.49 27.27
CA GLY A 409 -5.24 -11.51 26.60
C GLY A 409 -5.82 -11.99 25.27
N PHE A 410 -6.69 -11.20 24.63
CA PHE A 410 -7.12 -11.43 23.25
C PHE A 410 -6.23 -10.63 22.29
N THR A 411 -5.97 -11.19 21.11
CA THR A 411 -5.17 -10.53 20.07
C THR A 411 -6.10 -9.96 18.99
N GLU A 412 -5.91 -8.69 18.64
CA GLU A 412 -6.72 -8.06 17.60
C GLU A 412 -6.36 -8.61 16.22
N ALA A 413 -7.37 -8.87 15.39
CA ALA A 413 -7.22 -9.25 13.99
C ALA A 413 -7.78 -8.15 13.08
N LEU A 414 -7.19 -8.03 11.89
CA LEU A 414 -7.62 -7.10 10.85
C LEU A 414 -8.08 -7.90 9.62
N ASN A 415 -9.40 -8.09 9.49
CA ASN A 415 -9.96 -8.88 8.39
C ASN A 415 -10.48 -7.98 7.26
N PHE A 416 -10.58 -8.55 6.05
CA PHE A 416 -11.17 -7.85 4.91
C PHE A 416 -12.65 -7.51 5.14
N ALA A 417 -13.07 -6.34 4.66
CA ALA A 417 -14.47 -5.93 4.66
C ALA A 417 -15.31 -6.64 3.59
N LEU A 418 -14.66 -7.20 2.57
CA LEU A 418 -15.30 -7.95 1.48
C LEU A 418 -15.07 -9.44 1.69
N CYS A 419 -16.10 -10.23 1.39
CA CYS A 419 -16.07 -11.68 1.49
C CYS A 419 -16.94 -12.32 0.42
N SER A 420 -16.86 -13.64 0.31
CA SER A 420 -17.73 -14.41 -0.57
C SER A 420 -19.15 -14.50 0.03
N ALA A 421 -20.15 -14.70 -0.82
CA ALA A 421 -21.53 -14.84 -0.34
C ALA A 421 -21.67 -16.06 0.58
N GLU A 422 -20.95 -17.15 0.30
CA GLU A 422 -20.95 -18.39 1.10
C GLU A 422 -20.40 -18.17 2.53
N ASP A 423 -19.45 -17.26 2.72
CA ASP A 423 -18.82 -17.03 4.04
C ASP A 423 -19.79 -16.48 5.08
N ILE A 424 -20.73 -15.64 4.65
CA ILE A 424 -21.72 -15.03 5.54
C ILE A 424 -23.07 -15.75 5.53
N SER A 425 -23.26 -16.76 4.67
CA SER A 425 -24.52 -17.49 4.50
C SER A 425 -24.33 -18.99 4.70
N ASP A 426 -24.01 -19.73 3.64
CA ASP A 426 -23.95 -21.19 3.62
C ASP A 426 -23.00 -21.76 4.68
N LYS A 427 -21.81 -21.17 4.85
CA LYS A 427 -20.85 -21.62 5.87
C LYS A 427 -21.34 -21.40 7.30
N LEU A 428 -22.22 -20.43 7.52
CA LEU A 428 -22.88 -20.15 8.81
C LEU A 428 -24.24 -20.85 8.97
N GLY A 429 -24.67 -21.63 7.96
CA GLY A 429 -25.95 -22.33 7.95
C GLY A 429 -27.17 -21.43 7.72
N LYS A 430 -26.98 -20.24 7.14
CA LYS A 430 -28.02 -19.23 6.89
C LYS A 430 -28.24 -19.05 5.40
N LYS A 431 -29.44 -18.62 4.99
CA LYS A 431 -29.67 -18.25 3.59
C LYS A 431 -29.19 -16.82 3.33
N ILE A 432 -28.56 -16.58 2.19
CA ILE A 432 -28.08 -15.24 1.81
C ILE A 432 -29.20 -14.18 1.79
N SER A 433 -30.44 -14.57 1.50
CA SER A 433 -31.60 -13.67 1.53
C SER A 433 -31.91 -13.13 2.92
N GLU A 434 -31.46 -13.80 3.98
CA GLU A 434 -31.74 -13.46 5.38
C GLU A 434 -30.66 -12.54 5.99
N THR A 435 -29.48 -12.41 5.36
CA THR A 435 -28.32 -11.71 5.94
C THR A 435 -28.30 -10.20 5.70
N ARG A 436 -29.25 -9.65 4.92
CA ARG A 436 -29.27 -8.23 4.50
C ARG A 436 -27.96 -7.75 3.87
N ALA A 437 -27.20 -8.65 3.24
CA ALA A 437 -25.89 -8.35 2.65
C ALA A 437 -25.97 -7.44 1.42
N VAL A 438 -24.97 -6.58 1.23
CA VAL A 438 -24.77 -5.74 0.04
C VAL A 438 -23.92 -6.50 -0.98
N HIS A 439 -24.37 -6.55 -2.24
CA HIS A 439 -23.69 -7.27 -3.32
C HIS A 439 -22.89 -6.32 -4.22
N ILE A 440 -21.70 -6.77 -4.62
CA ILE A 440 -20.85 -6.08 -5.60
C ILE A 440 -21.23 -6.57 -7.00
N ALA A 441 -21.42 -5.64 -7.94
CA ALA A 441 -21.95 -5.96 -9.27
C ALA A 441 -21.00 -6.81 -10.13
N ASN A 442 -19.72 -6.42 -10.22
CA ASN A 442 -18.71 -7.07 -11.07
C ASN A 442 -17.45 -7.42 -10.26
N PRO A 443 -17.53 -8.39 -9.33
CA PRO A 443 -16.40 -8.77 -8.49
C PRO A 443 -15.33 -9.50 -9.33
N LYS A 444 -14.05 -9.15 -9.13
CA LYS A 444 -12.93 -9.81 -9.84
C LYS A 444 -12.68 -11.24 -9.35
N THR A 445 -12.95 -11.50 -8.07
CA THR A 445 -12.75 -12.80 -7.42
C THR A 445 -14.01 -13.18 -6.66
N ALA A 446 -14.21 -14.48 -6.41
CA ALA A 446 -15.34 -14.96 -5.62
C ALA A 446 -15.33 -14.43 -4.18
N GLU A 447 -14.15 -14.09 -3.66
CA GLU A 447 -13.98 -13.54 -2.31
C GLU A 447 -14.46 -12.10 -2.16
N PHE A 448 -14.81 -11.40 -3.25
CA PHE A 448 -15.27 -10.01 -3.21
C PHE A 448 -16.71 -9.86 -3.69
N GLN A 449 -17.56 -10.86 -3.48
CA GLN A 449 -18.96 -10.83 -3.91
C GLN A 449 -19.84 -9.92 -3.05
N VAL A 450 -19.59 -9.88 -1.74
CA VAL A 450 -20.43 -9.16 -0.77
C VAL A 450 -19.59 -8.41 0.25
N ALA A 451 -20.16 -7.33 0.79
CA ALA A 451 -19.63 -6.71 2.00
C ALA A 451 -20.03 -7.55 3.23
N ARG A 452 -19.12 -7.68 4.19
CA ARG A 452 -19.35 -8.49 5.40
C ARG A 452 -20.51 -7.96 6.24
N THR A 453 -21.36 -8.87 6.69
CA THR A 453 -22.51 -8.59 7.58
C THR A 453 -22.23 -8.94 9.04
N THR A 454 -21.15 -9.69 9.28
CA THR A 454 -20.64 -10.17 10.57
C THR A 454 -19.12 -10.23 10.49
N LEU A 455 -18.43 -10.07 11.63
CA LEU A 455 -16.96 -10.19 11.72
C LEU A 455 -16.50 -11.65 11.93
N LEU A 456 -17.42 -12.54 12.33
CA LEU A 456 -17.10 -13.92 12.67
C LEU A 456 -16.40 -14.70 11.52
N PRO A 457 -16.87 -14.66 10.25
CA PRO A 457 -16.21 -15.40 9.17
C PRO A 457 -14.75 -15.00 8.96
N GLY A 458 -14.44 -13.71 9.10
CA GLY A 458 -13.07 -13.21 9.00
C GLY A 458 -12.18 -13.80 10.09
N LEU A 459 -12.66 -13.80 11.33
CA LEU A 459 -11.94 -14.39 12.46
C LEU A 459 -11.75 -15.91 12.30
N LEU A 460 -12.76 -16.64 11.80
CA LEU A 460 -12.65 -18.07 11.54
C LEU A 460 -11.64 -18.40 10.43
N LYS A 461 -11.60 -17.62 9.36
CA LYS A 461 -10.57 -17.74 8.32
C LYS A 461 -9.17 -17.44 8.88
N THR A 462 -9.06 -16.44 9.76
CA THR A 462 -7.79 -16.13 10.43
C THR A 462 -7.33 -17.28 11.34
N LEU A 463 -8.25 -17.93 12.07
CA LEU A 463 -7.94 -19.17 12.81
C LEU A 463 -7.49 -20.29 11.86
N ALA A 464 -8.15 -20.44 10.72
CA ALA A 464 -7.84 -21.47 9.72
C ALA A 464 -6.45 -21.27 9.10
N ALA A 465 -6.04 -20.03 8.85
CA ALA A 465 -4.69 -19.70 8.38
C ALA A 465 -3.61 -19.93 9.46
N ASN A 466 -3.99 -19.82 10.75
CA ASN A 466 -3.06 -19.87 11.88
C ASN A 466 -3.13 -21.18 12.69
N ARG A 467 -3.56 -22.30 12.10
CA ARG A 467 -3.68 -23.61 12.78
C ARG A 467 -2.39 -24.12 13.44
N LYS A 468 -1.22 -23.63 13.00
CA LYS A 468 0.10 -24.01 13.54
C LYS A 468 0.44 -23.31 14.86
N MET A 469 -0.30 -22.25 15.21
CA MET A 469 -0.02 -21.47 16.42
C MET A 469 -0.40 -22.24 17.69
N PRO A 470 0.29 -21.98 18.82
CA PRO A 470 0.01 -22.64 20.08
C PRO A 470 -1.41 -22.31 20.57
N LEU A 471 -2.11 -23.33 21.05
CA LEU A 471 -3.42 -23.18 21.68
C LEU A 471 -3.26 -22.72 23.15
N PRO A 472 -4.21 -21.94 23.70
CA PRO A 472 -5.45 -21.47 23.08
C PRO A 472 -5.25 -20.23 22.18
N LEU A 473 -5.98 -20.16 21.07
CA LEU A 473 -6.06 -18.96 20.23
C LEU A 473 -7.23 -18.09 20.67
N LYS A 474 -6.93 -16.83 21.00
CA LYS A 474 -7.88 -15.81 21.44
C LYS A 474 -7.80 -14.63 20.50
N LEU A 475 -8.77 -14.50 19.60
CA LEU A 475 -8.79 -13.40 18.63
C LEU A 475 -10.00 -12.51 18.84
N PHE A 476 -9.85 -11.22 18.58
CA PHE A 476 -10.98 -10.29 18.53
C PHE A 476 -10.82 -9.29 17.39
N GLU A 477 -11.92 -8.66 17.00
CA GLU A 477 -11.94 -7.55 16.06
C GLU A 477 -13.06 -6.58 16.46
N ILE A 478 -12.78 -5.28 16.43
CA ILE A 478 -13.81 -4.24 16.54
C ILE A 478 -13.80 -3.39 15.27
N SER A 479 -14.77 -3.64 14.40
CA SER A 479 -14.85 -3.04 13.07
C SER A 479 -16.27 -2.92 12.53
N ASP A 480 -16.43 -2.19 11.43
CA ASP A 480 -17.72 -2.01 10.77
C ASP A 480 -18.14 -3.25 9.98
N VAL A 481 -19.44 -3.56 10.04
CA VAL A 481 -20.16 -4.43 9.11
C VAL A 481 -21.17 -3.61 8.30
N VAL A 482 -21.49 -4.06 7.09
CA VAL A 482 -22.39 -3.35 6.18
C VAL A 482 -23.71 -4.11 6.09
N LEU A 483 -24.82 -3.40 6.32
CA LEU A 483 -26.18 -3.96 6.27
C LEU A 483 -27.05 -3.10 5.36
N LYS A 484 -27.84 -3.73 4.48
CA LYS A 484 -28.87 -3.03 3.70
C LYS A 484 -29.86 -2.33 4.62
N ASP A 485 -30.13 -1.06 4.36
CA ASP A 485 -31.06 -0.25 5.14
C ASP A 485 -31.72 0.80 4.24
N ASP A 486 -32.98 0.56 3.90
CA ASP A 486 -33.78 1.42 3.01
C ASP A 486 -34.12 2.78 3.65
N THR A 487 -33.85 2.96 4.95
CA THR A 487 -34.03 4.26 5.62
C THR A 487 -32.86 5.22 5.42
N LYS A 488 -31.74 4.74 4.86
CA LYS A 488 -30.55 5.54 4.58
C LYS A 488 -30.50 5.94 3.11
N ASP A 489 -29.91 7.09 2.85
CA ASP A 489 -29.76 7.71 1.52
C ASP A 489 -29.02 6.80 0.52
N VAL A 490 -27.98 6.10 0.97
CA VAL A 490 -27.21 5.15 0.14
C VAL A 490 -27.81 3.74 0.08
N GLY A 491 -28.92 3.48 0.79
CA GLY A 491 -29.58 2.16 0.87
C GLY A 491 -28.84 1.11 1.72
N ALA A 492 -27.79 1.52 2.43
CA ALA A 492 -27.01 0.68 3.33
C ALA A 492 -26.52 1.49 4.54
N ARG A 493 -26.16 0.80 5.62
CA ARG A 493 -25.52 1.41 6.78
C ARG A 493 -24.35 0.57 7.29
N ASN A 494 -23.38 1.25 7.88
CA ASN A 494 -22.37 0.62 8.71
C ASN A 494 -22.92 0.41 10.13
N SER A 495 -22.43 -0.64 10.78
CA SER A 495 -22.67 -0.92 12.20
C SER A 495 -21.36 -1.39 12.82
N ARG A 496 -20.87 -0.70 13.85
CA ARG A 496 -19.63 -1.06 14.55
C ARG A 496 -19.89 -2.27 15.45
N ARG A 497 -19.30 -3.41 15.08
CA ARG A 497 -19.42 -4.67 15.81
C ARG A 497 -18.13 -4.96 16.57
N PHE A 498 -18.27 -5.53 17.75
CA PHE A 498 -17.22 -6.22 18.46
C PHE A 498 -17.45 -7.72 18.30
N CYS A 499 -16.45 -8.45 17.85
CA CYS A 499 -16.48 -9.90 17.76
C CYS A 499 -15.22 -10.49 18.38
N ALA A 500 -15.35 -11.57 19.15
CA ALA A 500 -14.23 -12.31 19.70
C ALA A 500 -14.46 -13.82 19.58
N VAL A 501 -13.37 -14.57 19.41
CA VAL A 501 -13.36 -16.02 19.29
C VAL A 501 -12.33 -16.65 20.22
N TYR A 502 -12.69 -17.79 20.80
CA TYR A 502 -11.83 -18.62 21.63
C TYR A 502 -11.75 -20.02 21.01
N TYR A 503 -10.55 -20.42 20.59
CA TYR A 503 -10.30 -21.68 19.90
C TYR A 503 -9.28 -22.52 20.68
N ASN A 504 -9.73 -23.68 21.16
CA ASN A 504 -8.94 -24.58 22.01
C ASN A 504 -9.50 -26.02 21.96
N LYS A 505 -8.84 -26.98 22.60
CA LYS A 505 -9.31 -28.37 22.75
C LYS A 505 -10.69 -28.46 23.41
N SER A 506 -11.01 -27.52 24.31
CA SER A 506 -12.34 -27.31 24.87
C SER A 506 -12.96 -26.03 24.30
N PRO A 507 -14.29 -25.96 24.13
CA PRO A 507 -14.95 -24.79 23.53
C PRO A 507 -14.75 -23.51 24.32
N GLY A 508 -14.60 -23.56 25.65
CA GLY A 508 -14.39 -22.39 26.50
C GLY A 508 -15.55 -21.40 26.49
N PHE A 509 -16.79 -21.89 26.57
CA PHE A 509 -18.00 -21.02 26.60
C PHE A 509 -17.94 -20.04 27.78
N GLU A 510 -17.49 -20.53 28.94
CA GLU A 510 -17.27 -19.76 30.16
C GLU A 510 -16.24 -18.63 29.98
N VAL A 511 -15.25 -18.79 29.09
CA VAL A 511 -14.22 -17.76 28.83
C VAL A 511 -14.82 -16.63 28.00
N ILE A 512 -15.58 -16.95 26.96
CA ILE A 512 -16.26 -15.95 26.13
C ILE A 512 -17.39 -15.25 26.91
N HIS A 513 -18.10 -15.99 27.75
CA HIS A 513 -19.07 -15.40 28.69
C HIS A 513 -18.38 -14.43 29.66
N GLY A 514 -17.27 -14.83 30.28
CA GLY A 514 -16.48 -13.95 31.14
C GLY A 514 -15.90 -12.73 30.41
N LEU A 515 -15.56 -12.86 29.12
CA LEU A 515 -15.15 -11.72 28.29
C LEU A 515 -16.30 -10.74 28.11
N LEU A 516 -17.51 -11.22 27.81
CA LEU A 516 -18.71 -10.39 27.72
C LEU A 516 -18.98 -9.67 29.04
N ASP A 517 -18.95 -10.39 30.16
CA ASP A 517 -19.15 -9.81 31.50
C ASP A 517 -18.12 -8.72 31.80
N ARG A 518 -16.85 -8.95 31.43
CA ARG A 518 -15.78 -7.97 31.56
C ARG A 518 -16.03 -6.75 30.67
N THR A 519 -16.44 -6.95 29.41
CA THR A 519 -16.77 -5.83 28.52
C THR A 519 -17.96 -5.02 29.05
N MET A 520 -19.01 -5.67 29.56
CA MET A 520 -20.15 -4.97 30.16
C MET A 520 -19.76 -4.21 31.43
N GLN A 521 -18.84 -4.75 32.24
CA GLN A 521 -18.28 -4.06 33.40
C GLN A 521 -17.54 -2.78 33.00
N LEU A 522 -16.73 -2.82 31.94
CA LEU A 522 -15.99 -1.67 31.41
C LEU A 522 -16.93 -0.59 30.83
N LEU A 523 -18.06 -1.03 30.29
CA LEU A 523 -19.12 -0.16 29.80
C LEU A 523 -20.07 0.33 30.92
N GLU A 524 -19.78 -0.02 32.18
CA GLU A 524 -20.60 0.29 33.36
C GLU A 524 -22.06 -0.19 33.25
N VAL A 525 -22.29 -1.32 32.58
CA VAL A 525 -23.63 -1.91 32.41
C VAL A 525 -23.85 -3.01 33.46
N LYS A 526 -24.79 -2.77 34.39
CA LYS A 526 -25.15 -3.74 35.44
C LYS A 526 -25.80 -4.99 34.87
N SER A 527 -25.56 -6.15 35.50
CA SER A 527 -26.18 -7.44 35.14
C SER A 527 -27.56 -7.56 35.80
N GLU A 528 -28.55 -6.85 35.26
CA GLU A 528 -29.92 -6.79 35.79
C GLU A 528 -30.96 -6.81 34.65
N ARG A 529 -32.12 -7.41 34.92
CA ARG A 529 -33.26 -7.38 33.99
C ARG A 529 -33.94 -6.01 34.05
N GLY A 530 -33.84 -5.23 32.97
CA GLY A 530 -34.35 -3.87 32.89
C GLY A 530 -33.38 -2.97 32.14
N ASP A 531 -32.85 -1.96 32.83
CA ASP A 531 -31.88 -0.99 32.28
C ASP A 531 -30.45 -1.54 32.11
N GLY A 532 -30.18 -2.70 32.72
CA GLY A 532 -28.93 -3.47 32.61
C GLY A 532 -28.83 -4.35 31.36
N TYR A 533 -27.87 -5.28 31.37
CA TYR A 533 -27.77 -6.36 30.40
C TYR A 533 -28.18 -7.69 31.01
N HIS A 534 -28.74 -8.57 30.17
CA HIS A 534 -28.96 -9.97 30.51
C HIS A 534 -28.80 -10.85 29.27
N ILE A 535 -28.54 -12.12 29.50
CA ILE A 535 -28.46 -13.14 28.45
C ILE A 535 -29.69 -14.05 28.51
N GLN A 536 -30.22 -14.41 27.34
CA GLN A 536 -31.34 -15.34 27.21
C GLN A 536 -30.94 -16.48 26.26
N ALA A 537 -31.25 -17.72 26.64
CA ALA A 537 -31.01 -18.87 25.77
C ALA A 537 -31.74 -18.70 24.43
N ALA A 538 -31.03 -18.93 23.32
CA ALA A 538 -31.53 -18.76 21.97
C ALA A 538 -31.08 -19.92 21.08
N GLU A 539 -31.74 -20.10 19.93
CA GLU A 539 -31.33 -21.04 18.90
C GLU A 539 -30.91 -20.27 17.63
N ASP A 540 -29.76 -20.63 17.07
CA ASP A 540 -29.22 -20.07 15.84
C ASP A 540 -28.38 -21.15 15.14
N SER A 541 -28.54 -21.29 13.82
CA SER A 541 -27.87 -22.30 12.99
C SER A 541 -26.34 -22.24 13.04
N THR A 542 -25.77 -21.07 13.37
CA THR A 542 -24.34 -20.87 13.52
C THR A 542 -23.78 -21.53 14.78
N PHE A 543 -24.62 -21.78 15.79
CA PHE A 543 -24.20 -22.24 17.11
C PHE A 543 -24.74 -23.63 17.46
N PHE A 544 -24.09 -24.31 18.39
CA PHE A 544 -24.50 -25.62 18.88
C PHE A 544 -25.78 -25.50 19.74
N PRO A 545 -26.83 -26.32 19.51
CA PRO A 545 -28.08 -26.26 20.25
C PRO A 545 -27.89 -26.37 21.77
N GLY A 546 -28.58 -25.51 22.53
CA GLY A 546 -28.46 -25.43 23.99
C GLY A 546 -27.17 -24.77 24.51
N ARG A 547 -26.29 -24.31 23.61
CA ARG A 547 -25.04 -23.58 23.94
C ARG A 547 -24.94 -22.25 23.18
N CYS A 548 -26.07 -21.57 23.04
CA CYS A 548 -26.20 -20.24 22.44
C CYS A 548 -27.08 -19.35 23.31
N ALA A 549 -26.71 -18.08 23.42
CA ALA A 549 -27.47 -17.06 24.11
C ALA A 549 -27.49 -15.75 23.29
N GLU A 550 -28.60 -15.03 23.38
CA GLU A 550 -28.77 -13.69 22.84
C GLU A 550 -28.57 -12.65 23.95
N ILE A 551 -27.88 -11.57 23.62
CA ILE A 551 -27.47 -10.51 24.54
C ILE A 551 -28.49 -9.37 24.41
N PHE A 552 -29.17 -9.06 25.51
CA PHE A 552 -30.13 -7.97 25.58
C PHE A 552 -29.60 -6.85 26.48
N VAL A 553 -29.70 -5.62 26.00
CA VAL A 553 -29.33 -4.40 26.74
C VAL A 553 -30.48 -3.40 26.64
N GLY A 554 -31.06 -2.98 27.76
CA GLY A 554 -32.23 -2.08 27.76
C GLY A 554 -33.40 -2.60 26.93
N GLY A 555 -33.63 -3.91 26.95
CA GLY A 555 -34.69 -4.59 26.19
C GLY A 555 -34.45 -4.75 24.68
N LYS A 556 -33.29 -4.32 24.13
CA LYS A 556 -32.92 -4.51 22.73
C LYS A 556 -31.85 -5.59 22.58
N SER A 557 -32.00 -6.46 21.57
CA SER A 557 -30.94 -7.42 21.20
C SER A 557 -29.76 -6.66 20.61
N VAL A 558 -28.58 -6.83 21.21
CA VAL A 558 -27.33 -6.19 20.76
C VAL A 558 -26.37 -7.18 20.13
N GLY A 559 -26.51 -8.49 20.40
CA GLY A 559 -25.55 -9.48 19.94
C GLY A 559 -25.89 -10.90 20.35
N ARG A 560 -25.00 -11.84 20.01
CA ARG A 560 -25.12 -13.26 20.35
C ARG A 560 -23.77 -13.80 20.82
N LEU A 561 -23.81 -14.78 21.71
CA LEU A 561 -22.65 -15.56 22.13
C LEU A 561 -22.98 -17.05 22.16
N GLY A 562 -21.99 -17.90 21.90
CA GLY A 562 -22.22 -19.35 21.88
C GLY A 562 -21.01 -20.17 21.47
N VAL A 563 -21.17 -21.48 21.57
CA VAL A 563 -20.26 -22.46 20.98
C VAL A 563 -20.66 -22.67 19.53
N LEU A 564 -19.72 -22.56 18.58
CA LEU A 564 -20.01 -22.74 17.17
C LEU A 564 -20.45 -24.17 16.85
N HIS A 565 -21.38 -24.30 15.91
CA HIS A 565 -21.85 -25.61 15.47
C HIS A 565 -20.72 -26.39 14.77
N PRO A 566 -20.56 -27.71 15.00
CA PRO A 566 -19.53 -28.53 14.34
C PRO A 566 -19.51 -28.39 12.81
N ASP A 567 -20.67 -28.32 12.17
CA ASP A 567 -20.79 -28.05 10.73
C ASP A 567 -20.12 -26.74 10.31
N VAL A 568 -20.28 -25.65 11.07
CA VAL A 568 -19.64 -24.36 10.76
C VAL A 568 -18.13 -24.49 10.89
N ILE A 569 -17.67 -25.10 11.98
CA ILE A 569 -16.23 -25.34 12.23
C ILE A 569 -15.62 -26.12 11.06
N THR A 570 -16.26 -27.21 10.63
CA THR A 570 -15.78 -28.02 9.49
C THR A 570 -15.86 -27.31 8.15
N ARG A 571 -16.89 -26.48 7.89
CA ARG A 571 -17.02 -25.66 6.66
C ARG A 571 -15.97 -24.55 6.57
N PHE A 572 -15.47 -24.06 7.70
CA PHE A 572 -14.29 -23.19 7.79
C PHE A 572 -12.98 -23.98 7.98
N GLU A 573 -13.03 -25.30 7.78
CA GLU A 573 -11.89 -26.22 7.84
C GLU A 573 -11.13 -26.24 9.19
N LEU A 574 -11.81 -25.86 10.27
CA LEU A 574 -11.27 -25.91 11.62
C LEU A 574 -11.47 -27.32 12.22
N THR A 575 -10.63 -27.70 13.19
CA THR A 575 -10.63 -29.04 13.78
C THR A 575 -11.05 -29.07 15.25
N MET A 576 -10.80 -28.00 15.98
CA MET A 576 -11.08 -27.89 17.41
C MET A 576 -12.37 -27.10 17.65
N PRO A 577 -13.03 -27.27 18.81
CA PRO A 577 -14.19 -26.46 19.16
C PRO A 577 -13.83 -24.97 19.32
N CYS A 578 -14.79 -24.10 19.01
CA CYS A 578 -14.63 -22.66 19.08
C CYS A 578 -15.86 -22.03 19.75
N SER A 579 -15.66 -21.10 20.68
CA SER A 579 -16.72 -20.21 21.16
C SER A 579 -16.54 -18.82 20.56
N ALA A 580 -17.65 -18.12 20.34
CA ALA A 580 -17.65 -16.77 19.79
C ALA A 580 -18.66 -15.87 20.50
N VAL A 581 -18.36 -14.57 20.54
CA VAL A 581 -19.30 -13.50 20.89
C VAL A 581 -19.25 -12.44 19.81
N GLU A 582 -20.39 -11.94 19.37
CA GLU A 582 -20.49 -10.78 18.49
C GLU A 582 -21.61 -9.85 18.96
N MET A 583 -21.33 -8.55 19.11
CA MET A 583 -22.32 -7.55 19.50
C MET A 583 -22.11 -6.18 18.84
N ASP A 584 -23.20 -5.44 18.65
CA ASP A 584 -23.20 -4.03 18.26
C ASP A 584 -22.74 -3.18 19.44
N ILE A 585 -21.72 -2.34 19.23
CA ILE A 585 -21.23 -1.45 20.29
C ILE A 585 -21.85 -0.05 20.24
N GLU A 586 -22.54 0.30 19.14
CA GLU A 586 -23.17 1.62 19.00
C GLU A 586 -24.24 1.91 20.07
N PRO A 587 -25.08 0.96 20.51
CA PRO A 587 -26.09 1.20 21.55
C PRO A 587 -25.53 1.59 22.93
N PHE A 588 -24.22 1.42 23.16
CA PHE A 588 -23.56 1.83 24.41
C PHE A 588 -23.08 3.28 24.37
N LEU A 589 -23.14 3.95 23.22
CA LEU A 589 -22.82 5.38 23.13
C LEU A 589 -23.90 6.23 23.81
N GLY A 590 -23.46 7.22 24.59
CA GLY A 590 -24.35 8.22 25.19
C GLY A 590 -25.05 7.78 26.47
N ARG A 591 -24.73 6.60 27.03
CA ARG A 591 -25.02 6.35 28.44
C ARG A 591 -24.10 7.26 29.26
N PRO A 592 -24.62 8.16 30.11
CA PRO A 592 -23.76 8.84 31.07
C PRO A 592 -23.16 7.74 31.94
N ALA A 593 -21.83 7.61 31.93
CA ALA A 593 -21.17 7.05 33.09
C ALA A 593 -21.70 7.88 34.26
N GLU A 594 -22.40 7.25 35.21
CA GLU A 594 -22.68 7.90 36.48
C GLU A 594 -21.30 8.12 37.09
N THR A 595 -20.70 9.28 36.82
CA THR A 595 -19.52 9.74 37.52
C THR A 595 -19.98 9.87 38.96
N THR A 596 -19.86 8.79 39.71
CA THR A 596 -20.10 8.74 41.14
C THR A 596 -18.89 9.41 41.77
N LEU A 597 -18.73 10.71 41.51
CA LEU A 597 -17.88 11.57 42.30
C LEU A 597 -18.55 11.61 43.67
N THR A 598 -17.92 10.93 44.63
CA THR A 598 -18.31 10.82 46.05
C THR A 598 -19.48 9.85 46.32
N HIS A 599 -19.15 8.59 46.60
CA HIS A 599 -19.71 7.99 47.80
C HIS A 599 -18.67 8.24 48.88
N ASP A 600 -19.01 9.10 49.84
CA ASP A 600 -18.37 9.05 51.16
C ASP A 600 -18.53 7.61 51.63
N VAL A 601 -17.42 6.86 51.72
CA VAL A 601 -17.42 5.57 52.39
C VAL A 601 -17.83 5.87 53.83
N PRO A 602 -19.01 5.44 54.32
CA PRO A 602 -19.37 5.68 55.71
C PRO A 602 -18.33 4.99 56.57
N LEU A 603 -17.56 5.77 57.31
CA LEU A 603 -16.42 5.32 58.11
C LEU A 603 -16.82 4.44 59.30
N HIS A 604 -18.11 4.12 59.48
CA HIS A 604 -18.62 3.30 60.59
C HIS A 604 -19.65 2.28 60.09
N GLU A 605 -19.16 1.09 59.75
CA GLU A 605 -19.81 -0.16 60.17
C GLU A 605 -18.70 -1.18 60.45
N VAL A 606 -18.23 -1.16 61.69
CA VAL A 606 -17.34 -2.20 62.22
C VAL A 606 -18.19 -3.46 62.32
N ILE A 607 -18.09 -4.33 61.31
CA ILE A 607 -18.54 -5.71 61.45
C ILE A 607 -17.59 -6.38 62.45
N GLU A 608 -18.03 -6.52 63.71
CA GLU A 608 -17.37 -7.38 64.68
C GLU A 608 -17.43 -8.83 64.19
N ARG A 609 -16.34 -9.29 63.56
CA ARG A 609 -16.11 -10.72 63.36
C ARG A 609 -15.21 -11.22 64.49
N HIS A 610 -15.80 -11.98 65.40
CA HIS A 610 -15.08 -12.84 66.32
C HIS A 610 -14.22 -13.84 65.53
N PHE A 611 -12.91 -13.87 65.79
CA PHE A 611 -12.00 -14.88 65.26
C PHE A 611 -11.43 -15.73 66.40
N PRO A 612 -11.54 -17.06 66.35
CA PRO A 612 -10.90 -17.93 67.33
C PRO A 612 -9.38 -17.93 67.14
N SER A 613 -8.67 -17.70 68.24
CA SER A 613 -7.22 -17.72 68.34
C SER A 613 -6.67 -19.15 68.30
N GLN A 614 -5.80 -19.46 67.34
CA GLN A 614 -4.77 -20.49 67.49
C GLN A 614 -3.49 -20.00 66.82
N VAL A 615 -2.54 -19.52 67.64
CA VAL A 615 -1.15 -19.24 67.25
C VAL A 615 -0.29 -20.25 68.02
N PRO A 616 0.53 -21.09 67.36
CA PRO A 616 1.63 -21.75 68.04
C PRO A 616 2.75 -20.73 68.25
N ASN A 617 3.05 -20.45 69.51
CA ASN A 617 4.23 -19.70 69.95
C ASN A 617 5.50 -20.49 69.63
N SER A 618 6.40 -19.89 68.85
CA SER A 618 7.84 -20.12 68.96
C SER A 618 8.60 -18.93 68.35
N ARG A 619 8.97 -17.96 69.19
CA ARG A 619 9.97 -16.93 68.85
C ARG A 619 11.37 -17.46 69.19
N PRO A 620 12.33 -17.50 68.25
CA PRO A 620 13.76 -17.52 68.57
C PRO A 620 14.23 -16.06 68.78
N THR A 621 14.78 -15.57 69.92
CA THR A 621 16.04 -15.77 70.67
C THR A 621 17.35 -15.20 70.09
N SER A 622 17.32 -14.07 69.35
CA SER A 622 18.45 -13.11 69.33
C SER A 622 17.99 -11.70 68.92
N THR A 623 18.41 -10.66 69.65
CA THR A 623 18.18 -9.23 69.30
C THR A 623 19.44 -8.57 68.74
N LYS A 624 20.55 -9.31 68.59
CA LYS A 624 21.79 -8.82 68.01
C LYS A 624 21.74 -8.95 66.49
N THR A 625 21.96 -7.84 65.80
CA THR A 625 21.94 -7.77 64.34
C THR A 625 23.21 -7.10 63.85
N LEU A 626 23.45 -7.14 62.54
CA LEU A 626 24.57 -6.41 61.92
C LEU A 626 24.53 -4.89 62.21
N PHE A 627 23.35 -4.36 62.54
CA PHE A 627 23.11 -2.95 62.89
C PHE A 627 23.21 -2.68 64.40
N GLY A 628 23.67 -3.65 65.18
CA GLY A 628 23.71 -3.62 66.64
C GLY A 628 22.50 -4.28 67.29
N ASP A 629 22.36 -4.09 68.61
CA ASP A 629 21.22 -4.62 69.37
C ASP A 629 19.97 -3.78 69.12
N VAL A 630 18.98 -4.36 68.41
CA VAL A 630 17.73 -3.68 68.04
C VAL A 630 16.74 -3.54 69.20
N SER A 631 17.11 -4.00 70.40
CA SER A 631 16.44 -3.61 71.64
C SER A 631 16.91 -2.24 72.18
N SER A 632 18.04 -1.73 71.68
CA SER A 632 18.62 -0.44 72.07
C SER A 632 18.22 0.69 71.12
N ALA A 633 18.13 1.93 71.64
CA ALA A 633 17.82 3.10 70.82
C ALA A 633 18.90 3.40 69.75
N ALA A 634 20.15 2.99 69.99
CA ALA A 634 21.25 3.15 69.04
C ALA A 634 21.13 2.18 67.85
N GLY A 635 20.79 0.91 68.11
CA GLY A 635 20.56 -0.09 67.05
C GLY A 635 19.32 0.20 66.21
N LEU A 636 18.25 0.69 66.84
CA LEU A 636 17.05 1.14 66.11
C LEU A 636 17.34 2.36 65.22
N LYS A 637 18.21 3.27 65.67
CA LYS A 637 18.63 4.43 64.86
C LYS A 637 19.49 4.01 63.66
N ALA A 638 20.47 3.12 63.86
CA ALA A 638 21.31 2.61 62.78
C ALA A 638 20.49 1.90 61.69
N LEU A 639 19.44 1.17 62.10
CA LEU A 639 18.52 0.52 61.17
C LEU A 639 17.59 1.51 60.45
N ASP A 640 17.14 2.58 61.13
CA ASP A 640 16.34 3.66 60.52
C ASP A 640 17.16 4.43 59.47
N ASP A 641 18.42 4.75 59.78
CA ASP A 641 19.35 5.40 58.85
C ASP A 641 19.64 4.50 57.63
N PHE A 642 19.78 3.18 57.81
CA PHE A 642 19.97 2.23 56.70
C PHE A 642 18.72 2.11 55.79
N LEU A 643 17.52 2.21 56.37
CA LEU A 643 16.25 2.12 55.64
C LEU A 643 15.81 3.48 55.04
N ALA A 644 16.61 4.53 55.20
CA ALA A 644 16.40 5.80 54.50
C ALA A 644 16.49 5.58 52.98
N ASP A 645 17.53 4.89 52.52
CA ASP A 645 17.84 4.69 51.10
C ASP A 645 17.43 3.31 50.56
N LYS A 646 16.87 2.44 51.41
CA LYS A 646 16.48 1.07 51.06
C LYS A 646 15.05 0.75 51.44
N SER A 647 14.34 0.05 50.56
CA SER A 647 12.94 -0.33 50.78
C SER A 647 12.79 -1.59 51.64
N TYR A 648 13.79 -2.48 51.62
CA TYR A 648 13.84 -3.75 52.36
C TYR A 648 15.28 -4.01 52.85
N ILE A 649 15.44 -4.98 53.76
CA ILE A 649 16.75 -5.36 54.32
C ILE A 649 17.66 -5.94 53.23
N GLU A 650 17.09 -6.68 52.27
CA GLU A 650 17.83 -7.24 51.15
C GLU A 650 17.13 -6.92 49.80
N GLY A 651 17.81 -6.16 48.94
CA GLY A 651 17.31 -5.85 47.60
C GLY A 651 16.10 -4.90 47.58
N PHE A 652 15.23 -5.08 46.58
CA PHE A 652 14.08 -4.19 46.30
C PHE A 652 12.71 -4.87 46.53
N GLU A 653 12.69 -6.11 47.02
CA GLU A 653 11.48 -6.89 47.31
C GLU A 653 11.52 -7.48 48.72
N ALA A 654 10.36 -7.77 49.32
CA ALA A 654 10.28 -8.37 50.64
C ALA A 654 10.85 -9.80 50.64
N THR A 655 11.78 -10.10 51.55
CA THR A 655 12.40 -11.42 51.66
C THR A 655 12.20 -12.03 53.04
N ARG A 656 12.64 -13.29 53.23
CA ARG A 656 12.67 -13.90 54.56
C ARG A 656 13.54 -13.14 55.56
N ALA A 657 14.57 -12.41 55.12
CA ALA A 657 15.42 -11.57 55.99
C ALA A 657 14.60 -10.46 56.67
N ASP A 658 13.66 -9.85 55.95
CA ASP A 658 12.79 -8.81 56.52
C ASP A 658 11.90 -9.36 57.63
N THR A 659 11.39 -10.57 57.45
CA THR A 659 10.54 -11.21 58.46
C THR A 659 11.32 -11.69 59.68
N THR A 660 12.57 -12.12 59.52
CA THR A 660 13.45 -12.44 60.66
C THR A 660 13.89 -11.19 61.42
N MET A 661 14.16 -10.10 60.69
CA MET A 661 14.49 -8.80 61.29
C MET A 661 13.28 -8.21 62.04
N PHE A 662 12.07 -8.40 61.49
CA PHE A 662 10.81 -8.02 62.14
C PHE A 662 10.59 -8.76 63.46
N ASP A 663 10.86 -10.07 63.50
CA ASP A 663 10.71 -10.87 64.71
C ASP A 663 11.74 -10.49 65.80
N ALA A 664 12.91 -10.01 65.41
CA ALA A 664 13.97 -9.54 66.32
C ALA A 664 13.60 -8.23 67.02
N ILE A 665 12.68 -7.43 66.47
CA ILE A 665 12.24 -6.16 67.06
C ILE A 665 11.14 -6.44 68.11
N PRO A 666 11.39 -6.12 69.40
CA PRO A 666 10.49 -6.52 70.48
C PRO A 666 9.14 -5.80 70.49
N SER A 667 9.08 -4.55 70.00
CA SER A 667 7.86 -3.73 69.96
C SER A 667 7.86 -2.75 68.80
N ALA A 668 6.68 -2.30 68.37
CA ALA A 668 6.54 -1.36 67.27
C ALA A 668 7.40 -0.09 67.47
N PRO A 669 8.15 0.38 66.45
CA PRO A 669 8.99 1.57 66.55
C PRO A 669 8.19 2.85 66.85
N SER A 670 8.81 3.82 67.53
CA SER A 670 8.24 5.16 67.73
C SER A 670 8.17 5.94 66.40
N SER A 671 7.27 6.92 66.31
CA SER A 671 7.21 7.87 65.18
C SER A 671 8.47 8.74 65.03
N THR A 672 9.40 8.65 65.97
CA THR A 672 10.74 9.27 65.90
C THR A 672 11.65 8.64 64.84
N PHE A 673 11.36 7.40 64.40
CA PHE A 673 12.10 6.65 63.38
C PHE A 673 11.19 6.37 62.18
N PRO A 674 11.01 7.35 61.27
CA PRO A 674 9.96 7.31 60.25
C PRO A 674 10.22 6.24 59.18
N HIS A 675 11.48 5.95 58.83
CA HIS A 675 11.83 4.99 57.79
C HIS A 675 11.65 3.55 58.28
N LEU A 676 12.07 3.29 59.51
CA LEU A 676 11.88 2.03 60.21
C LEU A 676 10.40 1.75 60.49
N LEU A 677 9.63 2.76 60.91
CA LEU A 677 8.19 2.60 61.14
C LEU A 677 7.42 2.31 59.84
N ARG A 678 7.80 2.95 58.72
CA ARG A 678 7.27 2.65 57.38
C ARG A 678 7.52 1.18 57.02
N TRP A 679 8.78 0.75 57.11
CA TRP A 679 9.16 -0.63 56.81
C TRP A 679 8.47 -1.64 57.73
N TYR A 680 8.42 -1.38 59.04
CA TYR A 680 7.78 -2.25 60.03
C TYR A 680 6.29 -2.48 59.74
N ASN A 681 5.56 -1.42 59.40
CA ASN A 681 4.13 -1.53 59.03
C ASN A 681 3.94 -2.28 57.71
N HIS A 682 4.86 -2.11 56.76
CA HIS A 682 4.82 -2.80 55.49
C HIS A 682 5.06 -4.30 55.67
N VAL A 683 6.14 -4.70 56.36
CA VAL A 683 6.46 -6.12 56.64
C VAL A 683 5.37 -6.78 57.50
N LYS A 684 4.75 -6.05 58.43
CA LYS A 684 3.60 -6.55 59.20
C LYS A 684 2.43 -6.99 58.31
N SER A 685 2.22 -6.34 57.16
CA SER A 685 1.17 -6.74 56.21
C SER A 685 1.46 -8.09 55.51
N PHE A 686 2.75 -8.46 55.38
CA PHE A 686 3.20 -9.70 54.76
C PHE A 686 3.26 -10.91 55.71
N LEU A 687 2.92 -10.76 57.00
CA LEU A 687 2.99 -11.85 57.99
C LEU A 687 2.15 -13.09 57.62
N ARG A 688 1.05 -12.92 56.86
CA ARG A 688 0.20 -14.04 56.39
C ARG A 688 0.81 -14.79 55.20
N GLU A 689 1.70 -14.15 54.44
CA GLU A 689 2.31 -14.69 53.23
C GLU A 689 3.80 -15.03 53.41
N ARG A 690 4.32 -15.00 54.65
CA ARG A 690 5.72 -15.27 55.01
C ARG A 690 6.28 -16.57 54.41
N ALA A 691 5.45 -17.59 54.23
CA ALA A 691 5.84 -18.86 53.61
C ALA A 691 6.23 -18.73 52.12
N ASN A 692 5.62 -17.77 51.42
CA ASN A 692 5.77 -17.52 49.99
C ASN A 692 6.87 -16.50 49.65
N LEU A 693 7.50 -15.88 50.66
CA LEU A 693 8.58 -14.91 50.44
C LEU A 693 9.88 -15.62 50.03
N PRO A 694 10.65 -15.03 49.09
CA PRO A 694 11.94 -15.55 48.65
C PRO A 694 12.95 -15.66 49.81
N SER A 695 13.82 -16.67 49.76
CA SER A 695 14.89 -16.87 50.74
C SER A 695 15.94 -15.76 50.66
N ALA A 696 16.42 -15.29 51.81
CA ALA A 696 17.50 -14.32 51.91
C ALA A 696 18.84 -14.93 51.50
N LYS A 697 19.72 -14.15 50.86
CA LYS A 697 21.10 -14.58 50.52
C LYS A 697 22.08 -14.31 51.65
N SER A 698 21.78 -13.35 52.52
CA SER A 698 22.64 -12.92 53.61
C SER A 698 21.94 -13.01 54.97
N GLN A 699 22.69 -13.34 56.03
CA GLN A 699 22.18 -13.43 57.40
C GLN A 699 22.44 -12.10 58.13
N PHE A 700 21.36 -11.40 58.51
CA PHE A 700 21.44 -10.07 59.13
C PHE A 700 21.23 -10.08 60.66
N VAL A 701 20.76 -11.20 61.20
CA VAL A 701 20.62 -11.46 62.64
C VAL A 701 21.75 -12.38 63.07
N LEU A 702 22.56 -11.95 64.03
CA LEU A 702 23.75 -12.67 64.50
C LEU A 702 23.33 -13.69 65.57
N GLU A 703 23.79 -14.93 65.43
CA GLU A 703 23.72 -15.96 66.48
C GLU A 703 24.86 -15.74 67.49
N GLU A 704 24.72 -16.24 68.73
CA GLU A 704 25.60 -15.85 69.86
C GLU A 704 27.08 -16.25 69.73
N ASP A 705 27.48 -17.00 68.71
CA ASP A 705 28.87 -17.44 68.51
C ASP A 705 29.30 -17.13 67.06
N ASP A 706 29.89 -15.95 66.84
CA ASP A 706 30.93 -15.73 65.80
C ASP A 706 31.47 -14.29 65.93
N ASP A 707 32.61 -14.16 66.62
CA ASP A 707 33.50 -13.02 66.52
C ASP A 707 34.37 -13.21 65.26
N ASP A 708 34.00 -12.61 64.14
CA ASP A 708 34.92 -12.14 63.08
C ASP A 708 34.12 -11.39 61.98
N ILE A 709 34.04 -10.06 62.10
CA ILE A 709 33.51 -9.15 61.06
C ILE A 709 34.63 -8.20 60.66
N ASP A 710 35.04 -8.26 59.39
CA ASP A 710 35.89 -7.24 58.75
C ASP A 710 35.02 -6.10 58.19
N LEU A 711 35.62 -4.93 58.35
CA LEU A 711 35.13 -3.57 58.34
C LEU A 711 35.04 -3.04 56.89
N PHE A 712 33.87 -2.49 56.54
CA PHE A 712 33.72 -1.34 55.64
C PHE A 712 34.88 -1.03 54.66
N GLY A 713 34.76 -1.51 53.43
CA GLY A 713 35.35 -0.85 52.26
C GLY A 713 34.26 -0.06 51.53
N SER A 714 33.99 1.15 52.00
CA SER A 714 33.12 2.14 51.35
C SER A 714 33.70 2.60 50.01
N ASP A 715 32.84 2.93 49.05
CA ASP A 715 33.03 4.14 48.26
C ASP A 715 31.69 4.57 47.62
N ASP A 716 31.12 5.64 48.19
CA ASP A 716 30.13 6.50 47.54
C ASP A 716 30.85 7.66 46.83
N GLU A 717 30.15 8.20 45.84
CA GLU A 717 30.51 9.16 44.81
C GLU A 717 31.03 10.53 45.35
N ASP A 718 32.06 11.12 44.74
CA ASP A 718 31.92 12.24 43.80
C ASP A 718 33.22 13.03 43.52
N ASP A 719 33.25 13.56 42.29
CA ASP A 719 34.07 14.66 41.78
C ASP A 719 35.59 14.54 41.73
N CYS A 720 36.11 14.20 40.54
CA CYS A 720 37.22 14.95 39.94
C CYS A 720 37.34 14.68 38.44
N ALA A 721 37.87 15.66 37.71
CA ALA A 721 38.09 15.71 36.25
C ALA A 721 38.96 14.57 35.66
N GLU A 722 39.26 13.53 36.43
CA GLU A 722 39.80 12.25 35.96
C GLU A 722 38.71 11.27 35.49
N ALA A 723 37.45 11.40 35.93
CA ALA A 723 36.37 10.48 35.53
C ALA A 723 36.05 10.57 34.03
N GLU A 724 36.13 11.76 33.42
CA GLU A 724 35.96 11.95 31.98
C GLU A 724 37.15 11.44 31.17
N LYS A 725 38.39 11.64 31.66
CA LYS A 725 39.60 11.05 31.05
C LYS A 725 39.63 9.53 31.17
N LEU A 726 39.14 8.97 32.28
CA LEU A 726 39.00 7.54 32.49
C LEU A 726 37.84 6.97 31.65
N LYS A 727 36.80 7.76 31.34
CA LYS A 727 35.74 7.40 30.38
C LYS A 727 36.26 7.40 28.94
N GLU A 728 37.03 8.40 28.53
CA GLU A 728 37.67 8.45 27.20
C GLU A 728 38.78 7.40 27.04
N GLN A 729 39.59 7.16 28.07
CA GLN A 729 40.56 6.07 28.09
C GLN A 729 39.86 4.70 28.12
N ARG A 730 38.76 4.53 28.86
CA ARG A 730 37.96 3.30 28.77
C ARG A 730 37.28 3.14 27.42
N LEU A 731 36.81 4.21 26.76
CA LEU A 731 36.26 4.15 25.40
C LEU A 731 37.34 3.84 24.36
N ALA A 732 38.55 4.39 24.51
CA ALA A 732 39.70 4.10 23.64
C ALA A 732 40.26 2.70 23.87
N GLU A 733 40.29 2.20 25.11
CA GLU A 733 40.60 0.80 25.43
C GLU A 733 39.49 -0.16 24.98
N TYR A 734 38.23 0.26 24.98
CA TYR A 734 37.11 -0.51 24.43
C TYR A 734 37.17 -0.54 22.89
N ALA A 735 37.59 0.54 22.24
CA ALA A 735 37.83 0.62 20.79
C ALA A 735 39.07 -0.19 20.37
N ALA A 736 40.14 -0.17 21.17
CA ALA A 736 41.35 -0.97 20.96
C ALA A 736 41.15 -2.47 21.27
N LYS A 737 40.27 -2.82 22.23
CA LYS A 737 39.82 -4.20 22.46
C LYS A 737 38.81 -4.68 21.41
N LYS A 738 38.06 -3.79 20.75
CA LYS A 738 37.23 -4.11 19.57
C LYS A 738 38.06 -4.33 18.30
N SER A 739 39.17 -3.61 18.13
CA SER A 739 40.03 -3.72 16.92
C SER A 739 41.05 -4.86 16.96
N LYS A 740 41.15 -5.61 18.07
CA LYS A 740 41.95 -6.85 18.20
C LYS A 740 41.14 -8.08 18.59
N LYS A 741 39.85 -8.14 18.24
CA LYS A 741 39.15 -9.43 18.10
C LYS A 741 39.27 -9.86 16.63
N PRO A 742 39.59 -11.13 16.31
CA PRO A 742 39.46 -11.60 14.94
C PRO A 742 38.02 -11.28 14.48
N ALA A 743 37.87 -10.85 13.23
CA ALA A 743 36.55 -10.63 12.64
C ALA A 743 35.66 -11.82 13.03
N LEU A 744 34.46 -11.56 13.55
CA LEU A 744 33.46 -12.59 13.75
C LEU A 744 33.13 -13.13 12.36
N ILE A 745 33.82 -14.20 11.96
CA ILE A 745 33.52 -14.94 10.74
C ILE A 745 32.13 -15.52 10.98
N ALA A 746 31.12 -14.95 10.35
CA ALA A 746 29.76 -15.49 10.38
C ALA A 746 29.82 -16.89 9.76
N LYS A 747 29.51 -17.91 10.55
CA LYS A 747 29.46 -19.29 10.09
C LYS A 747 28.02 -19.74 10.09
N SER A 748 27.56 -20.37 9.02
CA SER A 748 26.24 -20.97 8.99
C SER A 748 26.34 -22.49 9.04
N SER A 749 25.57 -23.10 9.93
CA SER A 749 25.34 -24.53 9.97
C SER A 749 24.13 -24.86 9.12
N ILE A 750 24.37 -25.60 8.04
CA ILE A 750 23.39 -25.95 7.02
C ILE A 750 23.16 -27.46 7.09
N LEU A 751 21.89 -27.86 7.03
CA LEU A 751 21.48 -29.25 6.89
C LEU A 751 20.94 -29.44 5.48
N LEU A 752 21.60 -30.29 4.69
CA LEU A 752 21.23 -30.57 3.30
C LEU A 752 20.58 -31.94 3.19
N ASP A 753 19.46 -32.00 2.47
CA ASP A 753 18.79 -33.23 2.08
C ASP A 753 19.11 -33.53 0.61
N VAL A 754 19.89 -34.58 0.37
CA VAL A 754 20.29 -35.04 -0.96
C VAL A 754 19.45 -36.25 -1.35
N LYS A 755 18.70 -36.14 -2.45
CA LYS A 755 17.80 -37.19 -2.93
C LYS A 755 18.46 -38.03 -4.05
N PRO A 756 18.45 -39.37 -3.95
CA PRO A 756 18.84 -40.25 -5.05
C PRO A 756 17.76 -40.32 -6.14
N TRP A 757 18.14 -40.84 -7.30
CA TRP A 757 17.22 -41.13 -8.40
C TRP A 757 16.28 -42.31 -8.13
N ASP A 758 16.79 -43.38 -7.50
CA ASP A 758 16.02 -44.60 -7.22
C ASP A 758 16.57 -45.39 -6.02
N ASP A 759 15.82 -46.39 -5.54
CA ASP A 759 16.14 -47.23 -4.38
C ASP A 759 17.34 -48.19 -4.59
N GLU A 760 17.76 -48.42 -5.84
CA GLU A 760 18.97 -49.18 -6.20
C GLU A 760 20.28 -48.35 -6.16
N THR A 761 20.22 -47.04 -5.92
CA THR A 761 21.40 -46.15 -5.93
C THR A 761 22.34 -46.45 -4.74
N ASP A 762 23.65 -46.58 -5.00
CA ASP A 762 24.65 -46.86 -3.96
C ASP A 762 24.87 -45.64 -3.05
N MET A 763 24.16 -45.65 -1.91
CA MET A 763 24.14 -44.55 -0.95
C MET A 763 25.50 -44.29 -0.28
N ALA A 764 26.38 -45.29 -0.19
CA ALA A 764 27.71 -45.11 0.39
C ALA A 764 28.63 -44.33 -0.54
N LYS A 765 28.55 -44.61 -1.85
CA LYS A 765 29.29 -43.85 -2.87
C LYS A 765 28.76 -42.43 -3.03
N MET A 766 27.45 -42.24 -2.93
CA MET A 766 26.86 -40.90 -2.94
C MET A 766 27.40 -40.04 -1.79
N GLU A 767 27.49 -40.60 -0.57
CA GLU A 767 28.07 -39.86 0.55
C GLU A 767 29.55 -39.53 0.33
N GLU A 768 30.32 -40.46 -0.25
CA GLU A 768 31.73 -40.23 -0.59
C GLU A 768 31.89 -39.13 -1.65
N CYS A 769 31.04 -39.11 -2.68
CA CYS A 769 31.00 -38.06 -3.70
C CYS A 769 30.67 -36.69 -3.11
N VAL A 770 29.63 -36.59 -2.25
CA VAL A 770 29.26 -35.32 -1.59
C VAL A 770 30.39 -34.82 -0.69
N ARG A 771 31.05 -35.71 0.07
CA ARG A 771 32.19 -35.35 0.92
C ARG A 771 33.47 -35.02 0.13
N SER A 772 33.56 -35.40 -1.13
CA SER A 772 34.72 -35.11 -1.99
C SER A 772 34.80 -33.63 -2.39
N VAL A 773 33.68 -32.89 -2.32
CA VAL A 773 33.63 -31.46 -2.56
C VAL A 773 34.40 -30.73 -1.46
N LYS A 774 35.51 -30.09 -1.84
CA LYS A 774 36.37 -29.28 -0.97
C LYS A 774 36.41 -27.83 -1.44
N MET A 775 35.92 -26.93 -0.60
CA MET A 775 36.01 -25.48 -0.80
C MET A 775 36.63 -24.84 0.45
N GLU A 776 37.32 -23.71 0.28
CA GLU A 776 37.95 -23.01 1.42
C GLU A 776 36.87 -22.38 2.31
N GLY A 777 36.72 -22.89 3.55
CA GLY A 777 35.68 -22.45 4.50
C GLY A 777 34.50 -23.42 4.68
N LEU A 778 34.52 -24.59 4.03
CA LEU A 778 33.50 -25.65 4.15
C LEU A 778 33.98 -26.80 5.05
N LEU A 779 33.19 -27.16 6.06
CA LEU A 779 33.42 -28.29 6.96
C LEU A 779 32.22 -29.23 6.98
N TRP A 780 32.40 -30.48 6.54
CA TRP A 780 31.36 -31.50 6.56
C TRP A 780 31.15 -32.10 7.96
N GLY A 781 29.88 -32.17 8.38
CA GLY A 781 29.43 -32.73 9.64
C GLY A 781 28.95 -34.18 9.54
N GLN A 782 28.12 -34.59 10.51
CA GLN A 782 27.52 -35.93 10.53
C GLN A 782 26.42 -36.07 9.46
N SER A 783 26.33 -37.28 8.92
CA SER A 783 25.32 -37.69 7.95
C SER A 783 24.36 -38.71 8.58
N LYS A 784 23.11 -38.72 8.12
CA LYS A 784 22.08 -39.66 8.52
C LYS A 784 21.18 -40.00 7.34
N MET A 785 20.78 -41.26 7.21
CA MET A 785 19.82 -41.69 6.20
C MET A 785 18.39 -41.55 6.74
N VAL A 786 17.52 -40.87 6.00
CA VAL A 786 16.12 -40.65 6.38
C VAL A 786 15.19 -41.27 5.32
N PRO A 787 14.24 -42.15 5.69
CA PRO A 787 13.30 -42.73 4.72
C PRO A 787 12.27 -41.69 4.25
N VAL A 788 12.01 -41.62 2.94
CA VAL A 788 11.08 -40.65 2.33
C VAL A 788 9.77 -41.32 1.87
N GLY A 789 9.77 -42.64 1.70
CA GLY A 789 8.62 -43.44 1.26
C GLY A 789 9.00 -44.36 0.08
N TYR A 790 8.19 -45.39 -0.19
CA TYR A 790 8.38 -46.33 -1.32
C TYR A 790 9.78 -46.99 -1.42
N GLY A 791 10.46 -47.24 -0.30
CA GLY A 791 11.79 -47.87 -0.29
C GLY A 791 12.98 -46.89 -0.41
N ILE A 792 12.72 -45.65 -0.87
CA ILE A 792 13.76 -44.64 -1.09
C ILE A 792 14.17 -43.96 0.23
N LYS A 793 15.49 -43.85 0.44
CA LYS A 793 16.12 -43.14 1.57
C LYS A 793 16.87 -41.93 1.02
N LYS A 794 16.68 -40.76 1.63
CA LYS A 794 17.49 -39.56 1.35
C LYS A 794 18.68 -39.48 2.30
N LEU A 795 19.77 -38.90 1.83
CA LEU A 795 20.95 -38.60 2.62
C LEU A 795 20.78 -37.21 3.23
N GLN A 796 20.72 -37.12 4.55
CA GLN A 796 20.72 -35.86 5.28
C GLN A 796 22.12 -35.60 5.84
N ILE A 797 22.79 -34.56 5.39
CA ILE A 797 24.17 -34.24 5.79
C ILE A 797 24.28 -32.80 6.28
N GLY A 798 24.89 -32.60 7.44
CA GLY A 798 25.19 -31.27 7.96
C GLY A 798 26.53 -30.75 7.41
N CYS A 799 26.64 -29.45 7.17
CA CYS A 799 27.90 -28.77 6.91
C CYS A 799 27.93 -27.40 7.59
N VAL A 800 29.13 -26.94 7.94
CA VAL A 800 29.37 -25.59 8.44
C VAL A 800 30.14 -24.82 7.37
N VAL A 801 29.59 -23.69 6.92
CA VAL A 801 30.19 -22.81 5.91
C VAL A 801 30.55 -21.45 6.51
N GLU A 802 31.59 -20.83 5.98
CA GLU A 802 31.92 -19.43 6.23
C GLU A 802 31.18 -18.55 5.19
N ASP A 803 30.22 -17.74 5.65
CA ASP A 803 29.25 -17.03 4.80
C ASP A 803 29.92 -16.07 3.78
N GLU A 804 31.10 -15.53 4.10
CA GLU A 804 31.84 -14.63 3.20
C GLU A 804 32.55 -15.36 2.05
N LYS A 805 32.74 -16.68 2.14
CA LYS A 805 33.55 -17.46 1.19
C LYS A 805 32.75 -18.47 0.38
N VAL A 806 31.71 -19.06 0.96
CA VAL A 806 30.93 -20.12 0.33
C VAL A 806 29.45 -19.79 0.38
N GLY A 807 28.87 -19.45 -0.78
CA GLY A 807 27.42 -19.30 -0.94
C GLY A 807 26.70 -20.64 -0.98
N THR A 808 25.46 -20.68 -0.48
CA THR A 808 24.59 -21.86 -0.51
C THR A 808 24.37 -22.38 -1.92
N ASP A 809 24.17 -21.48 -2.87
CA ASP A 809 23.81 -21.81 -4.25
C ASP A 809 24.98 -22.50 -4.98
N LEU A 810 26.22 -22.08 -4.70
CA LEU A 810 27.43 -22.73 -5.22
C LEU A 810 27.60 -24.15 -4.67
N LEU A 811 27.17 -24.41 -3.44
CA LEU A 811 27.25 -25.73 -2.82
C LEU A 811 26.19 -26.67 -3.40
N GLU A 812 24.97 -26.18 -3.64
CA GLU A 812 23.91 -26.93 -4.31
C GLU A 812 24.28 -27.28 -5.75
N GLU A 813 24.83 -26.34 -6.52
CA GLU A 813 25.30 -26.57 -7.88
C GLU A 813 26.43 -27.61 -7.92
N ALA A 814 27.41 -27.51 -7.01
CA ALA A 814 28.54 -28.44 -6.96
C ALA A 814 28.11 -29.88 -6.60
N ILE A 815 27.06 -30.05 -5.79
CA ILE A 815 26.53 -31.36 -5.44
C ILE A 815 25.61 -31.91 -6.54
N THR A 816 24.83 -31.05 -7.18
CA THR A 816 23.91 -31.44 -8.27
C THR A 816 24.67 -31.77 -9.56
N ALA A 817 25.91 -31.31 -9.72
CA ALA A 817 26.80 -31.70 -10.81
C ALA A 817 27.14 -33.21 -10.85
N PHE A 818 26.91 -33.95 -9.76
CA PHE A 818 27.03 -35.42 -9.73
C PHE A 818 25.74 -36.09 -10.22
N GLU A 819 25.38 -35.83 -11.48
CA GLU A 819 24.12 -36.24 -12.12
C GLU A 819 23.87 -37.77 -12.06
N GLU A 820 24.93 -38.59 -11.98
CA GLU A 820 24.83 -40.05 -11.89
C GLU A 820 24.20 -40.55 -10.58
N TYR A 821 24.27 -39.76 -9.50
CA TYR A 821 23.85 -40.20 -8.15
C TYR A 821 22.82 -39.26 -7.53
N VAL A 822 22.91 -37.96 -7.79
CA VAL A 822 22.06 -36.94 -7.14
C VAL A 822 20.96 -36.48 -8.09
N GLN A 823 19.71 -36.59 -7.65
CA GLN A 823 18.54 -36.07 -8.36
C GLN A 823 18.31 -34.60 -8.02
N SER A 824 18.35 -34.26 -6.74
CA SER A 824 18.19 -32.89 -6.25
C SER A 824 18.77 -32.73 -4.84
N VAL A 825 19.08 -31.48 -4.48
CA VAL A 825 19.53 -31.08 -3.14
C VAL A 825 18.56 -30.03 -2.62
N ASP A 826 18.09 -30.20 -1.38
CA ASP A 826 17.23 -29.24 -0.69
C ASP A 826 17.87 -28.80 0.64
N VAL A 827 17.82 -27.52 0.99
CA VAL A 827 18.18 -27.06 2.35
C VAL A 827 17.06 -27.40 3.34
N ALA A 828 17.34 -28.34 4.24
CA ALA A 828 16.40 -28.77 5.26
C ALA A 828 16.39 -27.86 6.50
N ALA A 829 17.54 -27.27 6.85
CA ALA A 829 17.66 -26.28 7.92
C ALA A 829 18.87 -25.37 7.70
N PHE A 830 18.72 -24.10 8.02
CA PHE A 830 19.79 -23.10 7.93
C PHE A 830 19.85 -22.30 9.22
N ASN A 831 20.94 -22.45 9.98
CA ASN A 831 21.14 -21.77 11.25
C ASN A 831 22.45 -20.98 11.22
N LYS A 832 22.38 -19.67 11.47
CA LYS A 832 23.58 -18.85 11.69
C LYS A 832 24.18 -19.16 13.06
N VAL A 833 25.49 -19.40 13.11
CA VAL A 833 26.28 -19.83 14.29
C VAL A 833 27.21 -18.71 14.73
#